data_AF-A0AAV8ACA7-F1
#
_entry.id   AF-A0AAV8ACA7-F1
#
_cell.length_a   1.000
_cell.length_b   1.000
_cell.length_c   1.000
_cell.angle_alpha   90.00
_cell.angle_beta   90.00
_cell.angle_gamma   90.00
#
_symmetry.space_group_name_H-M   'P 1'
#
loop_
_entity.id
_entity.type
_entity.pdbx_description
1 polymer ?
#
loop_
_entity_poly.entity_id
_entity_poly.type
_entity_poly.pdbx_seq_one_letter_code
_entity_poly.pdbx_strand_id
1 'polypeptide(L)'
;MSFFQLSSLGHVLIFFTFFSLFACLTFDRSQYWVDFEEDFSQDDLSETFHVNDEDYVKWCSGCGNSDGGGFSVILESGKWLEKSFSNTNKEFYFEFDFDPNEVTMTTHEVIVPLTIYNEDWSSLMDLFFVQSANNEDAYELRLERSVQGVEISSGYHNVVVGIKLGEWTALWVDSTESSITLASTHEGTKIHAVKLGVNQLWHDEGEGTYYFDNFKAHWPKYLELYVDCENGDDTNDGTSQSEPLKTVQHAVEMITPGGKVLIMDGVCRESVKPIRGGRINENGDLEEIEITTLDSNGDVYLKGSKAYPFAQWTQATAQDLPDVDSSIVDNIWYVDISDMDFEDDEYPIFIIDRRVSDKKQARLFMARWPNWEPETEWKFAENWAVANGGTEVETCDPKTEGSHCDDLNYRYLTDTVNLKSGCDLTDGIFRGLDGFQGHYYFKRKVESHDKSLGRLYLDKDCAHDVNPGLGRFARYYIEGLSCLFDKSGEWWYDSGDTKRLYVWPPNGDPSNDLPNLEISYLENGIDLTGLNYIKVSNIKIENFQSTAVSINNYTGKKSKNITIDSVEASFVDIGFILESSYTGSDLPDDHYTEYITLQNSKIQFTDTRALIVHEWWEDAPSIDNWVHPQLRYNVIDNNEFYYSSFYCNAKCYDNAVGLSFGNANQIKFTNNHVHEVAHNGVQVSKAVYKNNEILNGHVLIEKNILEKACRMSCDCGALKFWGSIPDTHRFNDVLVMKNVFANTMGFSFIAKERGWWTFGSNDGDSEVQGQGGFGLYYDYATGITCYKNVFFNNAFAGFFTNANWIEEKVHFYNNLMVGSATGVYIGGNNIGDSQTSNFFFQNNIFERIEVIPISIGKFEDEDLFWELDIDWFVSSNYAYNDKIGYESLLNCWAFGNVRYHNVIQMQNESHWGDNAIDSGINFVDYGEKYYDRYQFHDIPDFHLSENNPNVIDVANSNFDQDFLDILKSHNKQLSIVGDEIDFGPFEYGAKDDDDNISDNDDSDGGGDDDDDDEDDNNKQSDEDPDINTAGVILGVVFGVLFVACLIFVMVSRKKNGSFSLMWLSWKINLSKNNSPSRNDDIELENN
;
A
#
# COMPACT_ATOMS: atom_id res chain seq x y z
N MET A 1 -70.05 -3.79 -25.93
CA MET A 1 -71.40 -3.34 -25.52
C MET A 1 -71.47 -3.50 -24.00
N SER A 2 -71.24 -2.46 -23.19
CA SER A 2 -72.16 -1.40 -22.72
C SER A 2 -72.90 -1.74 -21.40
N PHE A 3 -73.01 -0.73 -20.51
CA PHE A 3 -73.92 -0.52 -19.33
C PHE A 3 -73.52 -1.11 -17.96
N PHE A 4 -73.62 -0.44 -16.78
CA PHE A 4 -74.55 0.55 -16.14
C PHE A 4 -73.76 1.46 -15.12
N GLN A 5 -73.94 2.80 -14.92
CA GLN A 5 -74.97 3.61 -14.18
C GLN A 5 -75.37 3.10 -12.76
N LEU A 6 -75.59 3.83 -11.65
CA LEU A 6 -75.89 5.24 -11.26
C LEU A 6 -75.92 5.33 -9.70
N SER A 7 -75.59 6.48 -9.06
CA SER A 7 -76.40 7.27 -8.05
C SER A 7 -75.64 7.45 -6.70
N SER A 8 -75.25 8.65 -6.24
CA SER A 8 -75.92 9.84 -5.66
C SER A 8 -76.08 9.87 -4.12
N LEU A 9 -75.36 10.82 -3.49
CA LEU A 9 -75.61 11.61 -2.26
C LEU A 9 -76.30 11.02 -1.01
N GLY A 10 -75.65 11.22 0.16
CA GLY A 10 -76.35 11.45 1.44
C GLY A 10 -75.51 11.41 2.74
N HIS A 11 -75.22 12.60 3.31
CA HIS A 11 -74.99 12.96 4.74
C HIS A 11 -73.78 12.33 5.49
N VAL A 12 -72.79 13.13 5.91
CA VAL A 12 -72.76 13.93 7.16
C VAL A 12 -73.09 13.10 8.40
N LEU A 13 -72.11 12.34 8.88
CA LEU A 13 -71.74 12.11 10.29
C LEU A 13 -70.62 11.07 10.26
N ILE A 14 -69.38 11.48 10.57
CA ILE A 14 -68.20 10.74 11.07
C ILE A 14 -67.01 11.68 10.79
N PHE A 15 -67.07 12.84 11.45
CA PHE A 15 -65.92 13.68 11.77
C PHE A 15 -65.85 13.54 13.30
N PHE A 16 -64.72 13.05 13.83
CA PHE A 16 -64.35 12.88 15.26
C PHE A 16 -63.93 11.48 15.76
N THR A 17 -63.54 10.53 14.90
CA THR A 17 -62.93 9.27 15.42
C THR A 17 -61.88 8.66 14.49
N PHE A 18 -61.09 9.51 13.83
CA PHE A 18 -59.98 9.05 12.97
C PHE A 18 -58.66 9.83 13.15
N PHE A 19 -58.59 10.75 14.12
CA PHE A 19 -57.39 11.55 14.40
C PHE A 19 -56.68 11.20 15.73
N SER A 20 -57.10 10.13 16.42
CA SER A 20 -56.57 9.75 17.74
C SER A 20 -55.89 8.38 17.75
N LEU A 21 -55.60 7.79 16.58
CA LEU A 21 -54.96 6.47 16.47
C LEU A 21 -53.60 6.48 15.76
N PHE A 22 -53.04 7.65 15.46
CA PHE A 22 -51.69 7.80 14.88
C PHE A 22 -50.66 8.35 15.87
N ALA A 23 -51.01 8.47 17.17
CA ALA A 23 -50.13 8.96 18.23
C ALA A 23 -49.82 7.89 19.30
N CYS A 24 -50.01 6.61 19.00
CA CYS A 24 -49.50 5.50 19.81
C CYS A 24 -48.57 4.64 18.96
N LEU A 25 -47.44 5.22 18.56
CA LEU A 25 -46.24 4.43 18.34
C LEU A 25 -45.65 4.22 19.73
N THR A 26 -45.91 3.06 20.33
CA THR A 26 -45.08 2.56 21.41
C THR A 26 -43.66 2.47 20.84
N PHE A 27 -42.77 3.37 21.29
CA PHE A 27 -41.35 3.29 21.00
C PHE A 27 -40.85 1.94 21.51
N ASP A 28 -40.52 1.04 20.59
CA ASP A 28 -39.81 -0.17 20.94
C ASP A 28 -38.33 0.20 21.15
N ARG A 29 -37.97 0.49 22.41
CA ARG A 29 -36.57 0.77 22.81
C ARG A 29 -35.62 -0.41 22.50
N SER A 30 -36.14 -1.59 22.16
CA SER A 30 -35.32 -2.80 21.99
C SER A 30 -34.69 -2.98 20.60
N GLN A 31 -34.94 -2.06 19.66
CA GLN A 31 -34.35 -2.15 18.32
C GLN A 31 -33.52 -0.88 18.00
N TYR A 32 -32.19 -1.06 17.96
CA TYR A 32 -31.18 -0.16 17.35
C TYR A 32 -30.57 1.01 18.14
N TRP A 33 -30.51 0.95 19.47
CA TRP A 33 -29.74 1.93 20.25
C TRP A 33 -28.53 1.25 20.89
N VAL A 34 -27.36 1.84 20.72
CA VAL A 34 -26.18 1.50 21.51
C VAL A 34 -26.13 2.50 22.64
N ASP A 35 -26.23 2.01 23.86
CA ASP A 35 -25.75 2.73 25.01
C ASP A 35 -24.28 3.04 24.72
N PHE A 36 -23.96 4.31 24.47
CA PHE A 36 -22.60 4.76 24.72
C PHE A 36 -22.45 4.78 26.24
N GLU A 37 -22.27 3.60 26.83
CA GLU A 37 -21.61 3.46 28.12
C GLU A 37 -20.13 3.80 27.88
N GLU A 38 -19.86 5.09 27.68
CA GLU A 38 -18.70 5.64 28.36
C GLU A 38 -19.10 5.63 29.83
N ASP A 39 -18.75 4.56 30.53
CA ASP A 39 -18.74 4.56 31.98
C ASP A 39 -17.69 5.62 32.34
N PHE A 40 -18.14 6.87 32.48
CA PHE A 40 -17.24 8.02 32.58
C PHE A 40 -16.25 7.71 33.69
N SER A 41 -14.99 7.45 33.41
CA SER A 41 -13.97 7.46 34.44
C SER A 41 -13.40 8.88 34.50
N GLN A 42 -12.67 9.21 35.56
CA GLN A 42 -12.05 10.53 35.67
C GLN A 42 -11.12 10.85 34.48
N ASP A 43 -10.53 9.82 33.86
CA ASP A 43 -9.62 9.97 32.72
C ASP A 43 -10.38 10.22 31.40
N ASP A 44 -11.56 9.61 31.20
CA ASP A 44 -12.39 9.75 29.98
C ASP A 44 -12.99 11.16 29.80
N LEU A 45 -13.29 11.86 30.89
CA LEU A 45 -13.93 13.18 30.82
C LEU A 45 -13.07 14.22 30.09
N SER A 46 -11.74 14.13 30.19
CA SER A 46 -10.82 15.07 29.55
C SER A 46 -10.57 14.78 28.06
N GLU A 47 -10.65 13.51 27.66
CA GLU A 47 -10.54 13.08 26.26
C GLU A 47 -11.86 13.29 25.51
N THR A 48 -12.98 13.05 26.19
CA THR A 48 -14.30 13.16 25.59
C THR A 48 -14.79 14.61 25.58
N PHE A 49 -14.70 15.35 26.69
CA PHE A 49 -15.24 16.70 26.79
C PHE A 49 -14.13 17.75 26.96
N HIS A 50 -14.28 18.89 26.27
CA HIS A 50 -13.50 20.06 26.59
C HIS A 50 -14.01 20.65 27.91
N VAL A 51 -13.21 20.48 28.97
CA VAL A 51 -13.43 21.12 30.27
C VAL A 51 -12.76 22.49 30.22
N ASN A 52 -13.53 23.56 30.37
CA ASN A 52 -12.94 24.90 30.26
C ASN A 52 -12.15 25.34 31.51
N ASP A 53 -12.26 24.61 32.63
CA ASP A 53 -11.47 24.75 33.86
C ASP A 53 -11.48 23.42 34.66
N GLU A 54 -10.38 22.67 34.65
CA GLU A 54 -10.27 21.30 35.21
C GLU A 54 -10.54 21.22 36.72
N ASP A 55 -10.37 22.31 37.49
CA ASP A 55 -10.57 22.33 38.94
C ASP A 55 -12.06 22.16 39.36
N TYR A 56 -12.99 22.19 38.39
CA TYR A 56 -14.43 22.39 38.60
C TYR A 56 -15.33 21.24 38.14
N VAL A 57 -14.77 20.26 37.44
CA VAL A 57 -15.42 18.97 37.19
C VAL A 57 -14.74 17.96 38.10
N LYS A 58 -15.47 17.50 39.13
CA LYS A 58 -14.93 16.48 40.06
C LYS A 58 -15.68 15.19 39.86
N TRP A 59 -14.94 14.19 39.40
CA TRP A 59 -15.34 12.80 39.61
C TRP A 59 -15.50 12.59 41.11
N CYS A 60 -16.65 12.08 41.55
CA CYS A 60 -16.83 11.77 42.95
C CYS A 60 -17.34 10.36 43.17
N SER A 61 -16.45 9.53 43.71
CA SER A 61 -16.76 8.16 44.11
C SER A 61 -17.81 8.16 45.21
N GLY A 62 -19.00 7.63 44.91
CA GLY A 62 -20.13 7.53 45.85
C GLY A 62 -21.02 8.77 45.94
N CYS A 63 -20.95 9.69 44.98
CA CYS A 63 -22.06 10.60 44.71
C CYS A 63 -22.97 9.89 43.70
N GLY A 64 -24.19 9.54 44.08
CA GLY A 64 -25.04 8.74 43.22
C GLY A 64 -25.98 7.81 43.98
N ASN A 65 -26.91 7.22 43.25
CA ASN A 65 -27.80 6.17 43.77
C ASN A 65 -27.15 4.78 43.67
N SER A 66 -26.06 4.66 42.92
CA SER A 66 -25.31 3.43 42.67
C SER A 66 -23.90 3.52 43.26
N ASP A 67 -23.25 2.37 43.52
CA ASP A 67 -21.82 2.33 43.86
C ASP A 67 -20.92 2.69 42.66
N GLY A 68 -21.50 2.95 41.47
CA GLY A 68 -20.85 3.51 40.29
C GLY A 68 -20.57 5.01 40.47
N GLY A 69 -19.48 5.51 39.90
CA GLY A 69 -19.13 6.91 40.08
C GLY A 69 -20.01 7.84 39.22
N GLY A 70 -20.27 9.04 39.74
CA GLY A 70 -20.87 10.15 38.98
C GLY A 70 -19.91 11.34 38.90
N PHE A 71 -20.29 12.35 38.11
CA PHE A 71 -19.55 13.61 38.03
C PHE A 71 -20.35 14.77 38.60
N SER A 72 -19.63 15.63 39.34
CA SER A 72 -20.15 16.89 39.83
C SER A 72 -19.65 18.05 38.96
N VAL A 73 -20.57 18.89 38.49
CA VAL A 73 -20.26 20.10 37.72
C VAL A 73 -20.54 21.30 38.61
N ILE A 74 -19.49 22.03 38.99
CA ILE A 74 -19.62 23.27 39.75
C ILE A 74 -19.98 24.41 38.77
N LEU A 75 -21.12 25.04 38.97
CA LEU A 75 -21.60 26.21 38.25
C LEU A 75 -20.91 27.47 38.76
N GLU A 76 -20.11 28.08 37.89
CA GLU A 76 -19.66 29.47 38.02
C GLU A 76 -19.87 30.19 36.67
N SER A 77 -19.98 31.52 36.70
CA SER A 77 -20.13 32.35 35.49
C SER A 77 -19.01 32.04 34.48
N GLY A 78 -19.39 31.60 33.28
CA GLY A 78 -18.46 31.30 32.19
C GLY A 78 -17.81 29.91 32.21
N LYS A 79 -18.30 28.96 33.03
CA LYS A 79 -17.77 27.58 33.11
C LYS A 79 -18.76 26.54 32.57
N TRP A 80 -18.28 25.52 31.85
CA TRP A 80 -19.11 24.44 31.29
C TRP A 80 -18.28 23.21 30.87
N LEU A 81 -18.95 22.05 30.80
CA LEU A 81 -18.44 20.84 30.14
C LEU A 81 -18.94 20.82 28.69
N GLU A 82 -18.06 20.68 27.69
CA GLU A 82 -18.46 20.71 26.27
C GLU A 82 -18.08 19.46 25.50
N LYS A 83 -19.04 18.80 24.86
CA LYS A 83 -18.74 17.88 23.76
C LYS A 83 -19.10 18.55 22.46
N SER A 84 -18.09 18.88 21.66
CA SER A 84 -18.30 19.25 20.27
C SER A 84 -18.48 17.97 19.44
N PHE A 85 -19.50 17.95 18.59
CA PHE A 85 -19.79 16.88 17.65
C PHE A 85 -19.45 17.37 16.24
N SER A 86 -18.79 16.49 15.48
CA SER A 86 -18.61 16.66 14.04
C SER A 86 -19.77 16.06 13.24
N ASN A 87 -20.62 15.23 13.87
CA ASN A 87 -21.55 14.36 13.18
C ASN A 87 -22.83 15.06 12.70
N THR A 88 -23.35 14.62 11.55
CA THR A 88 -24.59 15.13 10.92
C THR A 88 -25.85 14.41 11.40
N ASN A 89 -25.75 13.62 12.48
CA ASN A 89 -26.89 12.87 12.99
C ASN A 89 -28.08 13.81 13.20
N LYS A 90 -29.23 13.43 12.64
CA LYS A 90 -30.45 14.21 12.79
C LYS A 90 -31.15 13.90 14.09
N GLU A 91 -30.75 12.84 14.81
CA GLU A 91 -31.43 12.36 16.01
C GLU A 91 -30.42 11.99 17.11
N PHE A 92 -30.69 12.44 18.34
CA PHE A 92 -29.83 12.25 19.50
C PHE A 92 -30.64 12.14 20.78
N TYR A 93 -30.13 11.38 21.74
CA TYR A 93 -30.69 11.31 23.08
C TYR A 93 -29.58 11.49 24.13
N PHE A 94 -29.89 12.18 25.21
CA PHE A 94 -29.07 12.29 26.42
C PHE A 94 -29.86 11.68 27.55
N GLU A 95 -29.31 10.67 28.21
CA GLU A 95 -29.87 10.03 29.38
C GLU A 95 -28.97 10.31 30.57
N PHE A 96 -29.53 10.63 31.73
CA PHE A 96 -28.77 10.81 32.96
C PHE A 96 -29.71 10.70 34.16
N ASP A 97 -29.18 10.21 35.27
CA ASP A 97 -29.86 10.23 36.54
C ASP A 97 -29.58 11.55 37.26
N PHE A 98 -30.65 12.15 37.79
CA PHE A 98 -30.62 13.49 38.36
C PHE A 98 -31.46 13.55 39.64
N ASP A 99 -30.85 13.93 40.77
CA ASP A 99 -31.56 14.23 42.02
C ASP A 99 -31.66 15.75 42.24
N PRO A 100 -32.87 16.33 42.23
CA PRO A 100 -33.05 17.76 42.44
C PRO A 100 -32.59 18.26 43.83
N ASN A 101 -32.43 17.39 44.83
CA ASN A 101 -31.97 17.78 46.17
C ASN A 101 -30.46 17.80 46.34
N GLU A 102 -29.71 17.14 45.45
CA GLU A 102 -28.26 17.22 45.46
C GLU A 102 -27.77 18.50 44.77
N VAL A 103 -28.66 19.22 44.10
CA VAL A 103 -28.39 20.54 43.54
C VAL A 103 -28.20 21.55 44.67
N THR A 104 -26.95 21.98 44.89
CA THR A 104 -26.64 23.06 45.84
C THR A 104 -26.64 24.38 45.07
N MET A 105 -27.55 25.31 45.36
CA MET A 105 -27.62 26.62 44.69
C MET A 105 -27.89 27.75 45.69
N THR A 106 -27.32 28.92 45.43
CA THR A 106 -27.48 30.11 46.29
C THR A 106 -28.78 30.91 46.04
N THR A 107 -29.46 30.69 44.91
CA THR A 107 -30.66 31.45 44.49
C THR A 107 -31.77 30.55 43.92
N HIS A 108 -33.04 30.91 44.13
CA HIS A 108 -34.23 30.15 43.67
C HIS A 108 -34.61 30.45 42.20
N GLU A 109 -33.63 30.68 41.32
CA GLU A 109 -33.87 31.09 39.92
C GLU A 109 -33.90 29.91 38.92
N VAL A 110 -34.26 30.21 37.67
CA VAL A 110 -34.31 29.29 36.52
C VAL A 110 -32.87 28.98 36.07
N ILE A 111 -32.51 27.70 35.94
CA ILE A 111 -31.12 27.30 35.61
C ILE A 111 -31.13 26.34 34.42
N VAL A 112 -30.07 26.34 33.60
CA VAL A 112 -29.93 25.50 32.39
C VAL A 112 -28.89 24.39 32.62
N PRO A 113 -29.28 23.21 33.14
CA PRO A 113 -28.36 22.07 33.28
C PRO A 113 -27.77 21.55 31.96
N LEU A 114 -28.47 21.72 30.83
CA LEU A 114 -28.08 21.17 29.52
C LEU A 114 -28.47 22.14 28.41
N THR A 115 -27.51 22.49 27.56
CA THR A 115 -27.75 23.20 26.30
C THR A 115 -27.22 22.39 25.12
N ILE A 116 -28.01 22.27 24.07
CA ILE A 116 -27.61 21.68 22.79
C ILE A 116 -27.51 22.79 21.74
N TYR A 117 -26.40 22.86 21.02
CA TYR A 117 -26.10 23.89 20.02
C TYR A 117 -26.07 23.31 18.61
N ASN A 118 -26.48 24.13 17.63
CA ASN A 118 -26.25 23.86 16.21
C ASN A 118 -24.88 24.40 15.73
N GLU A 119 -24.57 24.21 14.45
CA GLU A 119 -23.33 24.67 13.81
C GLU A 119 -23.08 26.17 13.87
N ASP A 120 -24.12 26.98 14.04
CA ASP A 120 -24.05 28.44 14.19
C ASP A 120 -23.95 28.88 15.66
N TRP A 121 -23.72 27.93 16.58
CA TRP A 121 -23.72 28.15 18.03
C TRP A 121 -25.03 28.75 18.56
N SER A 122 -26.13 28.52 17.85
CA SER A 122 -27.47 28.83 18.32
C SER A 122 -28.00 27.67 19.15
N SER A 123 -28.60 27.96 20.30
CA SER A 123 -29.27 26.94 21.12
C SER A 123 -30.40 26.30 20.33
N LEU A 124 -30.26 24.99 20.10
CA LEU A 124 -31.33 24.12 19.61
C LEU A 124 -32.30 23.80 20.73
N MET A 125 -31.77 23.55 21.92
CA MET A 125 -32.55 23.14 23.07
C MET A 125 -31.81 23.49 24.35
N ASP A 126 -32.52 24.15 25.26
CA ASP A 126 -32.13 24.30 26.65
C ASP A 126 -33.07 23.47 27.54
N LEU A 127 -32.50 22.63 28.39
CA LEU A 127 -33.20 22.00 29.51
C LEU A 127 -33.11 22.94 30.70
N PHE A 128 -34.25 23.35 31.23
CA PHE A 128 -34.37 24.18 32.41
C PHE A 128 -34.75 23.36 33.62
N PHE A 129 -34.14 23.73 34.74
CA PHE A 129 -34.48 23.27 36.07
C PHE A 129 -35.05 24.45 36.87
N VAL A 130 -36.32 24.34 37.31
CA VAL A 130 -37.05 25.46 37.95
C VAL A 130 -37.82 24.93 39.17
N GLN A 131 -37.90 25.69 40.27
CA GLN A 131 -38.78 25.32 41.39
C GLN A 131 -40.25 25.26 40.94
N SER A 132 -40.98 24.20 41.33
CA SER A 132 -42.38 24.02 40.95
C SER A 132 -43.25 25.13 41.54
N ALA A 133 -44.03 25.80 40.68
CA ALA A 133 -44.97 26.83 41.13
C ALA A 133 -46.13 26.24 41.96
N ASN A 134 -46.36 24.93 41.88
CA ASN A 134 -47.47 24.25 42.55
C ASN A 134 -47.05 23.58 43.86
N ASN A 135 -45.75 23.38 44.07
CA ASN A 135 -45.21 22.63 45.18
C ASN A 135 -43.79 23.13 45.52
N GLU A 136 -43.65 23.83 46.64
CA GLU A 136 -42.36 24.41 47.06
C GLU A 136 -41.27 23.36 47.31
N ASP A 137 -41.65 22.10 47.57
CA ASP A 137 -40.75 20.97 47.81
C ASP A 137 -40.45 20.15 46.54
N ALA A 138 -40.93 20.57 45.37
CA ALA A 138 -40.67 19.91 44.09
C ALA A 138 -40.06 20.86 43.08
N TYR A 139 -39.43 20.27 42.08
CA TYR A 139 -38.83 20.99 40.96
C TYR A 139 -39.49 20.55 39.66
N GLU A 140 -39.29 21.31 38.62
CA GLU A 140 -39.88 21.09 37.32
C GLU A 140 -38.78 21.17 36.25
N LEU A 141 -38.64 20.10 35.46
CA LEU A 141 -37.79 20.06 34.28
C LEU A 141 -38.58 20.56 33.07
N ARG A 142 -38.04 21.54 32.34
CA ARG A 142 -38.71 22.21 31.20
C ARG A 142 -37.79 22.31 30.00
N LEU A 143 -38.34 22.24 28.80
CA LEU A 143 -37.64 22.63 27.57
C LEU A 143 -37.85 24.14 27.32
N GLU A 144 -36.88 24.88 26.77
CA GLU A 144 -36.82 26.36 26.59
C GLU A 144 -38.09 27.06 26.09
N ARG A 145 -38.98 26.33 25.42
CA ARG A 145 -40.20 26.88 24.81
C ARG A 145 -41.48 26.19 25.29
N SER A 146 -41.37 25.28 26.26
CA SER A 146 -42.52 24.58 26.83
C SER A 146 -43.11 25.37 28.00
N VAL A 147 -44.42 25.60 27.95
CA VAL A 147 -45.21 26.05 29.12
C VAL A 147 -45.49 24.92 30.11
N GLN A 148 -45.24 23.67 29.70
CA GLN A 148 -45.37 22.49 30.52
C GLN A 148 -43.99 22.00 30.92
N GLY A 149 -43.85 21.56 32.15
CA GLY A 149 -42.68 20.85 32.64
C GLY A 149 -43.08 19.61 33.39
N VAL A 150 -42.09 18.79 33.71
CA VAL A 150 -42.26 17.52 34.40
C VAL A 150 -41.88 17.76 35.85
N GLU A 151 -42.85 17.67 36.75
CA GLU A 151 -42.60 17.81 38.18
C GLU A 151 -41.82 16.58 38.67
N ILE A 152 -40.65 16.82 39.25
CA ILE A 152 -39.78 15.83 39.85
C ILE A 152 -39.65 16.10 41.36
N SER A 153 -39.58 15.02 42.13
CA SER A 153 -39.57 15.05 43.59
C SER A 153 -38.17 14.74 44.11
N SER A 154 -38.01 14.69 45.43
CA SER A 154 -36.77 14.20 46.04
C SER A 154 -36.37 12.81 45.55
N GLY A 155 -35.09 12.62 45.23
CA GLY A 155 -34.53 11.33 44.79
C GLY A 155 -34.02 11.37 43.36
N TYR A 156 -33.21 10.40 42.98
CA TYR A 156 -32.70 10.27 41.62
C TYR A 156 -33.82 9.90 40.65
N HIS A 157 -33.91 10.67 39.58
CA HIS A 157 -34.83 10.48 38.46
C HIS A 157 -34.05 10.24 37.18
N ASN A 158 -34.45 9.25 36.38
CA ASN A 158 -33.84 8.99 35.07
C ASN A 158 -34.42 9.98 34.06
N VAL A 159 -33.59 10.92 33.60
CA VAL A 159 -33.95 11.98 32.68
C VAL A 159 -33.41 11.63 31.30
N VAL A 160 -34.30 11.54 30.30
CA VAL A 160 -33.90 11.42 28.90
C VAL A 160 -34.34 12.65 28.14
N VAL A 161 -33.42 13.29 27.43
CA VAL A 161 -33.65 14.39 26.50
C VAL A 161 -33.38 13.89 25.10
N GLY A 162 -34.36 13.96 24.22
CA GLY A 162 -34.20 13.60 22.82
C GLY A 162 -34.40 14.79 21.91
N ILE A 163 -33.66 14.82 20.82
CA ILE A 163 -33.80 15.83 19.78
C ILE A 163 -33.72 15.14 18.42
N LYS A 164 -34.67 15.47 17.55
CA LYS A 164 -34.62 15.20 16.13
C LYS A 164 -34.68 16.51 15.34
N LEU A 165 -33.57 16.89 14.72
CA LEU A 165 -33.42 18.14 13.98
C LEU A 165 -34.54 18.32 12.95
N GLY A 166 -35.16 19.50 12.98
CA GLY A 166 -36.27 19.87 12.08
C GLY A 166 -37.61 19.16 12.37
N GLU A 167 -37.68 18.25 13.33
CA GLU A 167 -38.89 17.49 13.65
C GLU A 167 -39.36 17.73 15.09
N TRP A 168 -38.58 17.33 16.09
CA TRP A 168 -39.03 17.35 17.48
C TRP A 168 -37.91 17.48 18.52
N THR A 169 -38.30 17.90 19.72
CA THR A 169 -37.52 17.77 20.94
C THR A 169 -38.42 17.18 22.02
N ALA A 170 -37.91 16.22 22.77
CA ALA A 170 -38.69 15.51 23.78
C ALA A 170 -37.92 15.35 25.09
N LEU A 171 -38.69 15.27 26.18
CA LEU A 171 -38.22 15.01 27.52
C LEU A 171 -39.00 13.81 28.07
N TRP A 172 -38.27 12.85 28.64
CA TRP A 172 -38.79 11.72 29.38
C TRP A 172 -38.21 11.73 30.79
N VAL A 173 -39.03 11.37 31.78
CA VAL A 173 -38.58 11.18 33.16
C VAL A 173 -39.12 9.84 33.66
N ASP A 174 -38.24 9.03 34.26
CA ASP A 174 -38.50 7.71 34.83
C ASP A 174 -39.20 6.73 33.86
N SER A 175 -38.78 6.72 32.60
CA SER A 175 -39.29 5.80 31.55
C SER A 175 -40.80 5.85 31.28
N THR A 176 -41.50 6.91 31.69
CA THR A 176 -42.91 7.13 31.33
C THR A 176 -43.07 7.49 29.85
N GLU A 177 -44.24 7.24 29.22
CA GLU A 177 -44.56 7.76 27.88
C GLU A 177 -44.16 9.25 27.83
N SER A 178 -43.49 9.71 26.76
CA SER A 178 -42.90 11.05 26.63
C SER A 178 -43.69 12.10 27.39
N SER A 179 -43.09 12.65 28.45
CA SER A 179 -43.80 13.57 29.33
C SER A 179 -43.97 14.93 28.64
N ILE A 180 -43.08 15.29 27.69
CA ILE A 180 -43.21 16.46 26.83
C ILE A 180 -42.58 16.18 25.45
N THR A 181 -43.32 16.45 24.37
CA THR A 181 -42.80 16.49 22.99
C THR A 181 -43.18 17.82 22.34
N LEU A 182 -42.19 18.57 21.92
CA LEU A 182 -42.36 19.82 21.17
C LEU A 182 -42.04 19.56 19.70
N ALA A 183 -42.96 19.87 18.80
CA ALA A 183 -42.62 20.03 17.40
C ALA A 183 -41.67 21.23 17.29
N SER A 184 -40.46 21.01 16.80
CA SER A 184 -39.45 22.05 16.71
C SER A 184 -39.16 22.40 15.25
N THR A 185 -38.94 23.68 15.01
CA THR A 185 -38.39 24.18 13.74
C THR A 185 -37.01 24.71 14.05
N HIS A 186 -36.13 23.78 14.38
CA HIS A 186 -34.73 24.09 14.60
C HIS A 186 -34.14 24.56 13.28
N GLU A 187 -33.60 25.77 13.23
CA GLU A 187 -32.77 26.22 12.11
C GLU A 187 -31.38 25.62 12.37
N GLY A 188 -31.03 24.55 11.66
CA GLY A 188 -29.76 23.85 11.83
C GLY A 188 -29.77 22.50 11.11
N THR A 189 -28.62 22.13 10.56
CA THR A 189 -28.44 20.89 9.80
C THR A 189 -27.71 19.82 10.60
N LYS A 190 -27.04 20.20 11.70
CA LYS A 190 -26.36 19.27 12.60
C LYS A 190 -26.36 19.76 14.05
N ILE A 191 -26.12 18.82 14.97
CA ILE A 191 -25.80 19.17 16.35
C ILE A 191 -24.30 19.41 16.41
N HIS A 192 -23.90 20.59 16.86
CA HIS A 192 -22.50 20.98 16.91
C HIS A 192 -21.88 20.80 18.28
N ALA A 193 -22.60 21.11 19.35
CA ALA A 193 -22.07 20.97 20.69
C ALA A 193 -23.16 20.70 21.71
N VAL A 194 -22.79 19.99 22.77
CA VAL A 194 -23.60 19.84 23.99
C VAL A 194 -22.81 20.41 25.13
N LYS A 195 -23.44 21.30 25.88
CA LYS A 195 -22.88 21.89 27.09
C LYS A 195 -23.67 21.47 28.31
N LEU A 196 -22.96 20.98 29.32
CA LEU A 196 -23.53 20.72 30.64
C LEU A 196 -23.15 21.84 31.61
N GLY A 197 -24.11 22.24 32.45
CA GLY A 197 -23.90 23.23 33.51
C GLY A 197 -23.77 24.68 33.00
N VAL A 198 -24.45 25.04 31.91
CA VAL A 198 -24.40 26.42 31.40
C VAL A 198 -25.32 27.33 32.22
N ASN A 199 -24.78 28.30 32.95
CA ASN A 199 -25.62 29.39 33.47
C ASN A 199 -25.81 30.45 32.38
N GLN A 200 -26.84 30.33 31.55
CA GLN A 200 -27.14 31.28 30.46
C GLN A 200 -27.60 32.67 30.95
N LEU A 201 -27.84 32.86 32.25
CA LEU A 201 -28.09 34.20 32.78
C LEU A 201 -26.74 34.92 32.87
N TRP A 202 -26.48 35.84 31.94
CA TRP A 202 -25.30 36.71 31.82
C TRP A 202 -25.08 37.66 33.02
N HIS A 203 -25.52 37.28 34.22
CA HIS A 203 -25.48 38.05 35.45
C HIS A 203 -24.78 37.22 36.54
N ASP A 204 -23.68 37.77 37.06
CA ASP A 204 -22.61 37.15 37.85
C ASP A 204 -22.97 36.53 39.24
N GLU A 205 -24.19 36.04 39.51
CA GLU A 205 -24.63 35.81 40.91
C GLU A 205 -25.21 34.42 41.27
N GLY A 206 -24.91 33.35 40.52
CA GLY A 206 -25.27 31.98 40.91
C GLY A 206 -24.07 31.05 41.01
N GLU A 207 -23.68 30.65 42.23
CA GLU A 207 -22.76 29.54 42.48
C GLU A 207 -23.56 28.30 42.88
N GLY A 208 -23.17 27.13 42.37
CA GLY A 208 -23.78 25.87 42.78
C GLY A 208 -23.15 24.62 42.19
N THR A 209 -23.69 23.45 42.50
CA THR A 209 -23.18 22.17 41.99
C THR A 209 -24.33 21.30 41.50
N TYR A 210 -24.18 20.76 40.28
CA TYR A 210 -25.01 19.67 39.77
C TYR A 210 -24.32 18.33 39.95
N TYR A 211 -25.13 17.32 40.23
CA TYR A 211 -24.70 15.92 40.22
C TYR A 211 -25.46 15.22 39.11
N PHE A 212 -24.70 14.68 38.15
CA PHE A 212 -25.20 13.82 37.10
C PHE A 212 -24.63 12.42 37.38
N ASP A 213 -25.53 11.45 37.52
CA ASP A 213 -25.19 10.03 37.66
C ASP A 213 -25.63 9.30 36.38
N ASN A 214 -25.01 8.16 36.05
CA ASN A 214 -25.34 7.34 34.87
C ASN A 214 -25.58 8.15 33.56
N PHE A 215 -24.75 9.16 33.29
CA PHE A 215 -24.87 9.94 32.06
C PHE A 215 -24.59 9.02 30.85
N LYS A 216 -25.41 9.09 29.81
CA LYS A 216 -25.30 8.35 28.56
C LYS A 216 -25.74 9.24 27.41
N ALA A 217 -25.06 9.15 26.28
CA ALA A 217 -25.53 9.76 25.04
C ALA A 217 -25.84 8.66 24.03
N HIS A 218 -27.06 8.64 23.50
CA HIS A 218 -27.49 7.67 22.50
C HIS A 218 -27.58 8.33 21.13
N TRP A 219 -27.13 7.60 20.12
CA TRP A 219 -27.28 7.96 18.71
C TRP A 219 -27.68 6.74 17.88
N PRO A 220 -28.22 6.95 16.67
CA PRO A 220 -28.54 5.85 15.77
C PRO A 220 -27.30 5.01 15.46
N LYS A 221 -27.39 3.69 15.67
CA LYS A 221 -26.35 2.75 15.23
C LYS A 221 -26.51 2.51 13.73
N TYR A 222 -25.59 3.03 12.93
CA TYR A 222 -25.49 2.68 11.52
C TYR A 222 -24.59 1.46 11.40
N LEU A 223 -25.21 0.28 11.34
CA LEU A 223 -24.52 -0.99 11.15
C LEU A 223 -24.23 -1.31 9.68
N GLU A 224 -25.06 -0.81 8.78
CA GLU A 224 -24.88 -0.96 7.34
C GLU A 224 -25.25 0.36 6.67
N LEU A 225 -24.33 0.89 5.87
CA LEU A 225 -24.55 2.04 5.01
C LEU A 225 -24.26 1.65 3.57
N TYR A 226 -25.18 1.96 2.68
CA TYR A 226 -25.07 1.69 1.25
C TYR A 226 -24.62 2.95 0.53
N VAL A 227 -23.63 2.83 -0.35
CA VAL A 227 -23.11 3.94 -1.16
C VAL A 227 -23.27 3.59 -2.64
N ASP A 228 -23.86 4.50 -3.42
CA ASP A 228 -23.90 4.47 -4.88
C ASP A 228 -23.30 5.78 -5.40
N CYS A 229 -22.06 5.72 -5.87
CA CYS A 229 -21.32 6.90 -6.31
C CYS A 229 -21.89 7.56 -7.59
N GLU A 230 -22.75 6.85 -8.32
CA GLU A 230 -23.39 7.35 -9.55
C GLU A 230 -24.78 7.92 -9.29
N ASN A 231 -25.62 7.21 -8.52
CA ASN A 231 -27.05 7.53 -8.35
C ASN A 231 -27.46 7.89 -6.92
N GLY A 232 -26.57 7.74 -5.94
CA GLY A 232 -26.84 8.06 -4.54
C GLY A 232 -27.01 9.56 -4.27
N ASP A 233 -27.48 9.87 -3.07
CA ASP A 233 -27.66 11.23 -2.57
C ASP A 233 -27.26 11.27 -1.08
N ASP A 234 -26.31 12.12 -0.70
CA ASP A 234 -25.87 12.27 0.69
C ASP A 234 -26.95 12.91 1.60
N THR A 235 -28.10 13.28 1.05
CA THR A 235 -29.28 13.63 1.85
C THR A 235 -30.13 12.43 2.29
N ASN A 236 -29.90 11.25 1.68
CA ASN A 236 -30.48 9.97 2.11
C ASN A 236 -29.90 9.53 3.46
N ASP A 237 -30.54 8.55 4.10
CA ASP A 237 -30.00 7.99 5.35
C ASP A 237 -28.98 6.87 5.13
N GLY A 238 -28.86 6.36 3.90
CA GLY A 238 -27.91 5.31 3.54
C GLY A 238 -28.25 3.93 4.06
N THR A 239 -29.38 3.74 4.75
CA THR A 239 -29.70 2.48 5.45
C THR A 239 -30.29 1.40 4.54
N SER A 240 -30.52 1.71 3.26
CA SER A 240 -31.01 0.76 2.27
C SER A 240 -30.41 1.00 0.89
N GLN A 241 -30.32 -0.05 0.08
CA GLN A 241 -29.87 0.06 -1.32
C GLN A 241 -30.78 0.96 -2.19
N SER A 242 -32.04 1.17 -1.80
CA SER A 242 -32.96 2.06 -2.52
C SER A 242 -32.79 3.54 -2.18
N GLU A 243 -32.14 3.85 -1.06
CA GLU A 243 -31.81 5.21 -0.62
C GLU A 243 -30.33 5.28 -0.22
N PRO A 244 -29.39 4.96 -1.14
CA PRO A 244 -27.98 4.93 -0.82
C PRO A 244 -27.40 6.35 -0.71
N LEU A 245 -26.34 6.49 0.08
CA LEU A 245 -25.50 7.69 0.10
C LEU A 245 -24.77 7.84 -1.24
N LYS A 246 -24.32 9.05 -1.53
CA LYS A 246 -23.56 9.34 -2.75
C LYS A 246 -22.07 9.14 -2.56
N THR A 247 -21.53 9.47 -1.39
CA THR A 247 -20.08 9.47 -1.17
C THR A 247 -19.68 8.47 -0.09
N VAL A 248 -18.50 7.87 -0.28
CA VAL A 248 -17.89 6.98 0.71
C VAL A 248 -17.50 7.81 1.94
N GLN A 249 -17.01 9.03 1.74
CA GLN A 249 -16.67 9.96 2.81
C GLN A 249 -17.87 10.21 3.73
N HIS A 250 -19.06 10.48 3.19
CA HIS A 250 -20.22 10.72 4.03
C HIS A 250 -20.64 9.47 4.81
N ALA A 251 -20.52 8.29 4.20
CA ALA A 251 -20.79 7.03 4.88
C ALA A 251 -19.84 6.79 6.07
N VAL A 252 -18.53 7.04 5.90
CA VAL A 252 -17.55 6.85 7.00
C VAL A 252 -17.63 7.92 8.09
N GLU A 253 -18.28 9.05 7.83
CA GLU A 253 -18.64 10.04 8.85
C GLU A 253 -19.77 9.52 9.74
N MET A 254 -20.78 8.90 9.11
CA MET A 254 -21.99 8.39 9.77
C MET A 254 -21.79 7.04 10.47
N ILE A 255 -20.97 6.15 9.91
CA ILE A 255 -20.84 4.77 10.39
C ILE A 255 -20.38 4.71 11.85
N THR A 256 -20.95 3.76 12.59
CA THR A 256 -20.59 3.49 14.00
C THR A 256 -19.66 2.28 14.10
N PRO A 257 -18.86 2.15 15.19
CA PRO A 257 -18.08 0.93 15.44
C PRO A 257 -18.93 -0.35 15.30
N GLY A 258 -18.35 -1.36 14.63
CA GLY A 258 -19.03 -2.60 14.27
C GLY A 258 -19.89 -2.51 13.00
N GLY A 259 -19.91 -1.36 12.34
CA GLY A 259 -20.68 -1.13 11.12
C GLY A 259 -19.89 -1.36 9.82
N LYS A 260 -20.63 -1.49 8.72
CA LYS A 260 -20.13 -1.69 7.37
C LYS A 260 -20.57 -0.59 6.42
N VAL A 261 -19.64 -0.09 5.61
CA VAL A 261 -19.92 0.73 4.44
C VAL A 261 -19.84 -0.18 3.22
N LEU A 262 -20.98 -0.38 2.55
CA LEU A 262 -21.18 -1.27 1.40
C LEU A 262 -21.30 -0.42 0.13
N ILE A 263 -20.27 -0.46 -0.70
CA ILE A 263 -20.16 0.38 -1.90
C ILE A 263 -20.65 -0.42 -3.12
N MET A 264 -21.61 0.11 -3.85
CA MET A 264 -22.09 -0.47 -5.11
C MET A 264 -21.08 -0.24 -6.24
N ASP A 265 -21.09 -1.12 -7.25
CA ASP A 265 -20.27 -0.99 -8.45
C ASP A 265 -20.31 0.42 -9.05
N GLY A 266 -19.15 0.96 -9.38
CA GLY A 266 -19.05 2.31 -9.91
C GLY A 266 -17.72 3.00 -9.61
N VAL A 267 -17.67 4.29 -9.93
CA VAL A 267 -16.48 5.13 -9.76
C VAL A 267 -16.76 6.25 -8.76
N CYS A 268 -16.13 6.16 -7.58
CA CYS A 268 -16.14 7.17 -6.54
C CYS A 268 -14.93 8.10 -6.72
N ARG A 269 -15.16 9.37 -7.02
CA ARG A 269 -14.08 10.35 -7.30
C ARG A 269 -13.83 11.24 -6.10
N GLU A 270 -13.26 10.66 -5.06
CA GLU A 270 -13.07 11.32 -3.77
C GLU A 270 -11.82 10.80 -3.04
N SER A 271 -11.42 11.54 -2.01
CA SER A 271 -10.49 11.08 -0.98
C SER A 271 -11.29 10.73 0.26
N VAL A 272 -10.96 9.61 0.89
CA VAL A 272 -11.69 9.09 2.06
C VAL A 272 -10.82 9.20 3.30
N LYS A 273 -11.35 9.80 4.35
CA LYS A 273 -10.75 9.90 5.67
C LYS A 273 -11.83 9.64 6.72
N PRO A 274 -11.93 8.41 7.24
CA PRO A 274 -12.84 8.11 8.32
C PRO A 274 -12.52 8.99 9.52
N ILE A 275 -13.56 9.50 10.19
CA ILE A 275 -13.39 10.39 11.34
C ILE A 275 -13.22 9.63 12.66
N ARG A 276 -13.40 8.31 12.63
CA ARG A 276 -13.32 7.41 13.79
C ARG A 276 -12.92 5.99 13.35
N GLY A 277 -12.35 5.24 14.29
CA GLY A 277 -12.09 3.81 14.14
C GLY A 277 -13.18 2.95 14.80
N GLY A 278 -13.01 1.63 14.70
CA GLY A 278 -13.74 0.68 15.53
C GLY A 278 -13.25 0.70 16.99
N ARG A 279 -13.73 -0.24 17.79
CA ARG A 279 -13.32 -0.37 19.21
C ARG A 279 -13.42 -1.81 19.70
N ILE A 280 -12.89 -2.07 20.89
CA ILE A 280 -13.28 -3.23 21.69
C ILE A 280 -14.36 -2.75 22.66
N ASN A 281 -15.52 -3.39 22.68
CA ASN A 281 -16.60 -3.03 23.60
C ASN A 281 -16.33 -3.54 25.03
N GLU A 282 -17.20 -3.19 25.98
CA GLU A 282 -17.14 -3.62 27.38
C GLU A 282 -17.11 -5.15 27.59
N ASN A 283 -17.65 -5.92 26.64
CA ASN A 283 -17.66 -7.39 26.68
C ASN A 283 -16.35 -8.00 26.15
N GLY A 284 -15.43 -7.18 25.65
CA GLY A 284 -14.20 -7.62 25.00
C GLY A 284 -14.40 -8.00 23.53
N ASP A 285 -15.56 -7.72 22.94
CA ASP A 285 -15.82 -8.01 21.53
C ASP A 285 -15.28 -6.90 20.62
N LEU A 286 -14.75 -7.30 19.47
CA LEU A 286 -14.29 -6.40 18.43
C LEU A 286 -15.47 -5.81 17.64
N GLU A 287 -15.62 -4.49 17.71
CA GLU A 287 -16.53 -3.69 16.89
C GLU A 287 -15.73 -2.97 15.79
N GLU A 288 -15.19 -3.73 14.83
CA GLU A 288 -14.45 -3.22 13.66
C GLU A 288 -15.36 -2.45 12.69
N ILE A 289 -14.84 -1.39 12.07
CA ILE A 289 -15.51 -0.72 10.93
C ILE A 289 -14.98 -1.34 9.65
N GLU A 290 -15.88 -1.82 8.78
CA GLU A 290 -15.53 -2.38 7.48
C GLU A 290 -15.94 -1.43 6.34
N ILE A 291 -15.01 -1.12 5.43
CA ILE A 291 -15.26 -0.38 4.19
C ILE A 291 -15.02 -1.35 3.05
N THR A 292 -16.08 -1.77 2.36
CA THR A 292 -16.01 -2.83 1.36
C THR A 292 -17.04 -2.65 0.26
N THR A 293 -16.94 -3.48 -0.76
CA THR A 293 -17.90 -3.55 -1.85
C THR A 293 -19.15 -4.31 -1.45
N LEU A 294 -20.28 -3.97 -2.05
CA LEU A 294 -21.54 -4.68 -1.82
C LEU A 294 -21.50 -6.12 -2.34
N ASP A 295 -20.87 -6.32 -3.51
CA ASP A 295 -20.53 -7.63 -4.07
C ASP A 295 -19.01 -7.80 -3.96
N SER A 296 -18.51 -8.90 -3.41
CA SER A 296 -17.07 -9.14 -3.27
C SER A 296 -16.35 -9.20 -4.63
N ASN A 297 -17.09 -9.46 -5.71
CA ASN A 297 -16.59 -9.40 -7.09
C ASN A 297 -16.94 -8.09 -7.80
N GLY A 298 -17.49 -7.12 -7.07
CA GLY A 298 -17.93 -5.84 -7.57
C GLY A 298 -16.78 -4.96 -8.06
N ASP A 299 -17.05 -4.16 -9.09
CA ASP A 299 -16.09 -3.26 -9.73
C ASP A 299 -16.20 -1.85 -9.11
N VAL A 300 -15.70 -1.70 -7.89
CA VAL A 300 -15.65 -0.41 -7.19
C VAL A 300 -14.28 0.24 -7.35
N TYR A 301 -14.28 1.44 -7.93
CA TYR A 301 -13.07 2.25 -8.10
C TYR A 301 -13.15 3.53 -7.26
N LEU A 302 -12.24 3.68 -6.31
CA LEU A 302 -11.92 4.97 -5.72
C LEU A 302 -10.85 5.65 -6.58
N LYS A 303 -11.17 6.80 -7.20
CA LYS A 303 -10.29 7.47 -8.17
C LYS A 303 -9.91 8.89 -7.76
N GLY A 304 -8.61 9.15 -7.83
CA GLY A 304 -8.03 10.48 -7.63
C GLY A 304 -8.05 11.37 -8.87
N SER A 305 -8.63 10.89 -9.96
CA SER A 305 -8.62 11.55 -11.26
C SER A 305 -9.96 12.16 -11.66
N LYS A 306 -9.89 13.04 -12.66
CA LYS A 306 -11.04 13.59 -13.36
C LYS A 306 -10.93 13.31 -14.85
N ALA A 307 -12.07 12.93 -15.43
CA ALA A 307 -12.20 12.79 -16.87
C ALA A 307 -12.79 14.06 -17.48
N TYR A 308 -12.26 14.50 -18.63
CA TYR A 308 -12.80 15.63 -19.39
C TYR A 308 -13.49 15.11 -20.66
N PRO A 309 -14.78 15.41 -20.87
CA PRO A 309 -15.48 15.02 -22.08
C PRO A 309 -14.83 15.66 -23.32
N PHE A 310 -14.85 14.94 -24.44
CA PHE A 310 -14.22 15.40 -25.70
C PHE A 310 -14.59 16.84 -26.09
N ALA A 311 -15.84 17.26 -25.87
CA ALA A 311 -16.32 18.60 -26.22
C ALA A 311 -15.57 19.76 -25.53
N GLN A 312 -14.78 19.48 -24.49
CA GLN A 312 -13.94 20.47 -23.80
C GLN A 312 -12.51 20.55 -24.36
N TRP A 313 -12.09 19.56 -25.16
CA TRP A 313 -10.77 19.55 -25.78
C TRP A 313 -10.74 20.42 -27.03
N THR A 314 -9.68 21.20 -27.17
CA THR A 314 -9.43 22.08 -28.32
C THR A 314 -8.17 21.63 -29.04
N GLN A 315 -8.24 21.49 -30.36
CA GLN A 315 -7.05 21.20 -31.17
C GLN A 315 -6.07 22.37 -31.05
N ALA A 316 -4.82 22.08 -30.74
CA ALA A 316 -3.78 23.08 -30.62
C ALA A 316 -3.48 23.72 -31.99
N THR A 317 -3.07 24.98 -31.97
CA THR A 317 -2.57 25.69 -33.14
C THR A 317 -1.10 26.03 -32.95
N ALA A 318 -0.40 26.37 -34.04
CA ALA A 318 0.99 26.85 -33.95
C ALA A 318 1.17 28.11 -33.08
N GLN A 319 0.08 28.82 -32.76
CA GLN A 319 0.10 29.93 -31.81
C GLN A 319 0.07 29.47 -30.36
N ASP A 320 -0.61 28.35 -30.07
CA ASP A 320 -0.68 27.77 -28.73
C ASP A 320 0.64 27.08 -28.34
N LEU A 321 1.36 26.55 -29.32
CA LEU A 321 2.63 25.83 -29.15
C LEU A 321 3.70 26.35 -30.14
N PRO A 322 4.22 27.57 -29.95
CA PRO A 322 5.13 28.21 -30.91
C PRO A 322 6.49 27.50 -31.04
N ASP A 323 6.90 26.75 -30.01
CA ASP A 323 8.20 26.06 -29.95
C ASP A 323 8.14 24.58 -30.38
N VAL A 324 6.96 24.10 -30.78
CA VAL A 324 6.73 22.74 -31.30
C VAL A 324 6.79 22.74 -32.83
N ASP A 325 7.26 21.66 -33.46
CA ASP A 325 7.23 21.55 -34.92
C ASP A 325 5.79 21.67 -35.44
N SER A 326 5.55 22.72 -36.23
CA SER A 326 4.27 22.98 -36.90
C SER A 326 3.69 21.78 -37.67
N SER A 327 4.53 20.81 -38.08
CA SER A 327 4.08 19.61 -38.79
C SER A 327 3.30 18.63 -37.90
N ILE A 328 3.43 18.70 -36.58
CA ILE A 328 2.78 17.80 -35.62
C ILE A 328 1.71 18.49 -34.76
N VAL A 329 1.68 19.83 -34.71
CA VAL A 329 0.77 20.57 -33.82
C VAL A 329 -0.70 20.23 -34.05
N ASP A 330 -1.10 19.93 -35.29
CA ASP A 330 -2.46 19.50 -35.63
C ASP A 330 -2.85 18.15 -34.97
N ASN A 331 -1.89 17.38 -34.42
CA ASN A 331 -2.17 16.15 -33.68
C ASN A 331 -2.29 16.37 -32.16
N ILE A 332 -2.01 17.58 -31.69
CA ILE A 332 -1.99 17.92 -30.26
C ILE A 332 -3.29 18.60 -29.90
N TRP A 333 -3.82 18.23 -28.73
CA TRP A 333 -5.07 18.74 -28.20
C TRP A 333 -4.83 19.24 -26.79
N TYR A 334 -5.58 20.25 -26.37
CA TYR A 334 -5.48 20.77 -25.02
C TYR A 334 -6.83 20.96 -24.36
N VAL A 335 -6.80 20.96 -23.03
CA VAL A 335 -7.93 21.31 -22.18
C VAL A 335 -7.46 22.23 -21.06
N ASP A 336 -8.32 23.17 -20.67
CA ASP A 336 -8.08 24.06 -19.53
C ASP A 336 -8.42 23.29 -18.25
N ILE A 337 -7.43 23.12 -17.38
CA ILE A 337 -7.58 22.43 -16.10
C ILE A 337 -7.31 23.36 -14.92
N SER A 338 -7.47 24.67 -15.13
CA SER A 338 -7.35 25.68 -14.06
C SER A 338 -8.29 25.44 -12.87
N ASP A 339 -9.32 24.61 -13.03
CA ASP A 339 -10.27 24.24 -11.98
C ASP A 339 -9.78 23.08 -11.06
N MET A 340 -8.62 22.49 -11.33
CA MET A 340 -7.99 21.46 -10.48
C MET A 340 -7.14 22.02 -9.33
N ASP A 341 -6.89 23.33 -9.30
CA ASP A 341 -6.20 24.05 -8.21
C ASP A 341 -4.86 23.44 -7.77
N PHE A 342 -4.00 23.06 -8.73
CA PHE A 342 -2.62 22.67 -8.45
C PHE A 342 -1.83 23.82 -7.80
N GLU A 343 -1.02 23.52 -6.77
CA GLU A 343 -0.13 24.53 -6.20
C GLU A 343 0.88 25.04 -7.26
N ASP A 344 1.48 26.20 -7.00
CA ASP A 344 2.53 26.73 -7.86
C ASP A 344 3.71 25.74 -7.88
N ASP A 345 4.05 25.23 -9.07
CA ASP A 345 5.02 24.15 -9.36
C ASP A 345 4.50 22.70 -9.31
N GLU A 346 3.21 22.48 -9.04
CA GLU A 346 2.57 21.16 -9.17
C GLU A 346 1.99 20.91 -10.57
N TYR A 347 1.85 19.63 -10.90
CA TYR A 347 1.33 19.17 -12.18
C TYR A 347 0.75 17.76 -12.05
N PRO A 348 -0.16 17.34 -12.96
CA PRO A 348 -0.66 15.98 -12.97
C PRO A 348 0.44 14.93 -13.10
N ILE A 349 0.53 13.96 -12.21
CA ILE A 349 1.53 12.88 -12.31
C ILE A 349 1.07 11.78 -13.29
N PHE A 350 -0.24 11.53 -13.36
CA PHE A 350 -0.83 10.46 -14.15
C PHE A 350 -1.84 10.99 -15.16
N ILE A 351 -1.54 10.77 -16.44
CA ILE A 351 -2.48 10.92 -17.55
C ILE A 351 -2.71 9.53 -18.13
N ILE A 352 -3.90 8.95 -17.89
CA ILE A 352 -4.20 7.55 -18.23
C ILE A 352 -5.22 7.49 -19.36
N ASP A 353 -4.86 6.75 -20.41
CA ASP A 353 -5.73 6.38 -21.52
C ASP A 353 -6.43 5.05 -21.25
N ARG A 354 -7.68 5.11 -20.78
CA ARG A 354 -8.47 3.92 -20.43
C ARG A 354 -8.94 3.09 -21.64
N ARG A 355 -8.60 3.50 -22.87
CA ARG A 355 -8.87 2.70 -24.08
C ARG A 355 -7.90 1.54 -24.23
N VAL A 356 -6.73 1.64 -23.60
CA VAL A 356 -5.68 0.63 -23.69
C VAL A 356 -5.89 -0.36 -22.55
N SER A 357 -6.15 -1.63 -22.91
CA SER A 357 -6.35 -2.69 -21.93
C SER A 357 -5.06 -3.05 -21.19
N ASP A 358 -3.91 -2.90 -21.86
CA ASP A 358 -2.60 -3.06 -21.24
C ASP A 358 -2.28 -1.83 -20.39
N LYS A 359 -2.31 -2.00 -19.06
CA LYS A 359 -1.98 -0.93 -18.10
C LYS A 359 -0.59 -0.33 -18.34
N LYS A 360 0.39 -1.10 -18.86
CA LYS A 360 1.74 -0.59 -19.19
C LYS A 360 1.69 0.48 -20.29
N GLN A 361 0.76 0.32 -21.23
CA GLN A 361 0.58 1.20 -22.39
C GLN A 361 -0.49 2.27 -22.16
N ALA A 362 -1.30 2.13 -21.10
CA ALA A 362 -2.35 3.09 -20.77
C ALA A 362 -1.80 4.42 -20.26
N ARG A 363 -0.62 4.44 -19.62
CA ARG A 363 0.00 5.68 -19.15
C ARG A 363 0.61 6.47 -20.31
N LEU A 364 0.22 7.74 -20.43
CA LEU A 364 0.89 8.68 -21.31
C LEU A 364 2.14 9.25 -20.60
N PHE A 365 3.22 9.41 -21.36
CA PHE A 365 4.46 9.97 -20.85
C PHE A 365 4.47 11.48 -20.94
N MET A 366 5.12 12.14 -20.00
CA MET A 366 5.42 13.56 -20.16
C MET A 366 6.32 13.73 -21.39
N ALA A 367 6.12 14.79 -22.17
CA ALA A 367 6.90 15.10 -23.35
C ALA A 367 8.38 15.15 -22.99
N ARG A 368 9.20 14.32 -23.64
CA ARG A 368 10.56 14.02 -23.17
C ARG A 368 11.56 13.84 -24.30
N TRP A 369 12.83 14.07 -23.96
CA TRP A 369 13.94 13.83 -24.86
C TRP A 369 15.14 13.18 -24.13
N PRO A 370 15.77 12.15 -24.71
CA PRO A 370 15.29 11.42 -25.88
C PRO A 370 14.01 10.66 -25.54
N ASN A 371 13.21 10.36 -26.57
CA ASN A 371 12.23 9.30 -26.45
C ASN A 371 12.93 7.98 -26.18
N TRP A 372 12.39 7.22 -25.24
CA TRP A 372 12.92 5.90 -24.91
C TRP A 372 11.79 4.93 -24.58
N GLU A 373 12.02 3.68 -24.96
CA GLU A 373 11.27 2.50 -24.55
C GLU A 373 12.32 1.42 -24.22
N PRO A 374 12.10 0.57 -23.20
CA PRO A 374 12.98 -0.56 -22.94
C PRO A 374 12.90 -1.57 -24.10
N GLU A 375 13.98 -1.76 -24.85
CA GLU A 375 14.07 -2.82 -25.86
C GLU A 375 14.39 -4.18 -25.22
N THR A 376 15.20 -4.14 -24.16
CA THR A 376 15.50 -5.29 -23.31
C THR A 376 14.94 -4.98 -21.93
N GLU A 377 14.08 -5.87 -21.42
CA GLU A 377 13.22 -5.60 -20.27
C GLU A 377 14.00 -5.27 -18.98
N TRP A 378 15.27 -5.69 -18.87
CA TRP A 378 16.18 -5.44 -17.74
C TRP A 378 17.24 -4.34 -17.99
N LYS A 379 17.10 -3.58 -19.08
CA LYS A 379 18.01 -2.50 -19.46
C LYS A 379 17.30 -1.16 -19.63
N PHE A 380 16.52 -0.75 -18.63
CA PHE A 380 15.60 0.40 -18.76
C PHE A 380 16.30 1.70 -19.19
N ALA A 381 17.51 1.95 -18.68
CA ALA A 381 18.26 3.18 -18.94
C ALA A 381 19.25 3.09 -20.14
N GLU A 382 19.27 1.98 -20.89
CA GLU A 382 20.22 1.79 -22.01
C GLU A 382 19.99 2.76 -23.17
N ASN A 383 18.77 3.26 -23.35
CA ASN A 383 18.41 4.15 -24.45
C ASN A 383 18.28 5.63 -24.04
N TRP A 384 18.65 5.97 -22.80
CA TRP A 384 18.69 7.37 -22.35
C TRP A 384 19.89 8.12 -22.97
N ALA A 385 19.93 9.45 -22.89
CA ALA A 385 21.10 10.20 -23.31
C ALA A 385 22.32 9.89 -22.40
N VAL A 386 23.52 10.11 -22.91
CA VAL A 386 24.79 9.81 -22.22
C VAL A 386 25.60 11.09 -22.08
N ALA A 387 25.92 11.49 -20.86
CA ALA A 387 26.78 12.65 -20.63
C ALA A 387 28.26 12.36 -20.95
N ASN A 388 28.96 13.39 -21.43
CA ASN A 388 30.40 13.35 -21.68
C ASN A 388 31.23 14.08 -20.60
N GLY A 389 30.57 14.58 -19.54
CA GLY A 389 31.24 15.03 -18.32
C GLY A 389 30.34 15.78 -17.35
N GLY A 390 30.93 16.30 -16.27
CA GLY A 390 30.23 17.10 -15.27
C GLY A 390 30.31 18.58 -15.61
N THR A 391 31.29 19.27 -15.02
CA THR A 391 31.53 20.70 -15.27
C THR A 391 32.00 20.95 -16.70
N GLU A 392 32.76 20.06 -17.33
CA GLU A 392 33.22 20.19 -18.70
C GLU A 392 33.28 18.81 -19.38
N VAL A 393 33.74 18.74 -20.62
CA VAL A 393 33.95 17.43 -21.27
C VAL A 393 35.16 16.77 -20.63
N GLU A 394 34.98 15.55 -20.14
CA GLU A 394 36.06 14.79 -19.52
C GLU A 394 37.09 14.36 -20.57
N THR A 395 38.36 14.56 -20.25
CA THR A 395 39.47 14.19 -21.14
C THR A 395 39.99 12.79 -20.91
N CYS A 396 39.77 12.24 -19.70
CA CYS A 396 40.18 10.89 -19.36
C CYS A 396 39.11 9.88 -19.78
N ASP A 397 39.51 8.64 -20.02
CA ASP A 397 38.59 7.52 -20.21
C ASP A 397 38.57 6.63 -18.96
N PRO A 398 37.49 6.64 -18.15
CA PRO A 398 37.41 5.86 -16.93
C PRO A 398 37.65 4.36 -17.11
N LYS A 399 37.44 3.86 -18.33
CA LYS A 399 37.69 2.46 -18.68
C LYS A 399 39.17 2.10 -18.74
N THR A 400 40.03 3.02 -19.18
CA THR A 400 41.45 2.75 -19.45
C THR A 400 42.41 3.48 -18.53
N GLU A 401 41.96 4.58 -17.92
CA GLU A 401 42.77 5.45 -17.07
C GLU A 401 42.40 5.35 -15.57
N GLY A 402 41.44 4.48 -15.24
CA GLY A 402 40.95 4.22 -13.88
C GLY A 402 39.54 4.76 -13.65
N SER A 403 38.75 4.03 -12.87
CA SER A 403 37.31 4.25 -12.69
C SER A 403 36.90 5.56 -12.03
N HIS A 404 37.85 6.40 -11.62
CA HIS A 404 37.63 7.69 -10.94
C HIS A 404 38.50 8.80 -11.52
N CYS A 405 38.90 8.69 -12.79
CA CYS A 405 39.76 9.69 -13.42
C CYS A 405 39.02 10.99 -13.77
N ASP A 406 37.68 10.98 -13.80
CA ASP A 406 36.83 12.09 -14.25
C ASP A 406 36.35 12.99 -13.11
N ASP A 407 36.12 14.27 -13.41
CA ASP A 407 35.69 15.29 -12.45
C ASP A 407 34.15 15.29 -12.29
N LEU A 408 33.65 14.39 -11.44
CA LEU A 408 32.23 14.35 -11.09
C LEU A 408 31.79 15.67 -10.43
N ASN A 409 30.55 16.10 -10.70
CA ASN A 409 29.95 17.32 -10.17
C ASN A 409 28.59 17.06 -9.49
N TYR A 410 28.20 17.92 -8.55
CA TYR A 410 26.89 17.83 -7.89
C TYR A 410 25.74 18.37 -8.75
N ARG A 411 25.97 19.40 -9.57
CA ARG A 411 24.88 20.15 -10.22
C ARG A 411 25.09 20.43 -11.70
N TYR A 412 26.30 20.25 -12.22
CA TYR A 412 26.61 20.42 -13.64
C TYR A 412 26.66 19.07 -14.36
N LEU A 413 26.02 19.04 -15.52
CA LEU A 413 26.09 17.94 -16.47
C LEU A 413 26.44 18.51 -17.84
N THR A 414 27.47 17.96 -18.49
CA THR A 414 27.90 18.35 -19.83
C THR A 414 27.69 17.21 -20.82
N ASP A 415 26.98 17.53 -21.91
CA ASP A 415 26.83 16.68 -23.09
C ASP A 415 26.91 17.52 -24.37
N THR A 416 28.12 17.59 -24.93
CA THR A 416 28.39 18.37 -26.14
C THR A 416 27.81 17.79 -27.43
N VAL A 417 27.30 16.55 -27.42
CA VAL A 417 26.68 15.90 -28.58
C VAL A 417 25.22 16.30 -28.63
N ASN A 418 24.50 16.11 -27.53
CA ASN A 418 23.05 16.21 -27.57
C ASN A 418 22.51 17.57 -27.09
N LEU A 419 23.06 18.14 -26.02
CA LEU A 419 22.55 19.37 -25.40
C LEU A 419 22.85 20.63 -26.21
N LYS A 420 23.70 20.55 -27.24
CA LYS A 420 23.93 21.70 -28.16
C LYS A 420 22.81 21.89 -29.18
N SER A 421 21.93 20.91 -29.31
CA SER A 421 20.84 20.89 -30.29
C SER A 421 19.47 21.04 -29.60
N GLY A 422 18.38 21.11 -30.37
CA GLY A 422 17.03 21.18 -29.82
C GLY A 422 16.63 22.57 -29.29
N CYS A 423 15.68 22.62 -28.36
CA CYS A 423 15.19 23.83 -27.71
C CYS A 423 16.06 24.26 -26.51
N ASP A 424 15.65 25.31 -25.80
CA ASP A 424 16.17 25.60 -24.45
C ASP A 424 15.54 24.59 -23.48
N LEU A 425 16.34 24.10 -22.54
CA LEU A 425 15.91 23.06 -21.59
C LEU A 425 15.74 23.61 -20.17
N THR A 426 15.90 24.92 -19.99
CA THR A 426 15.60 25.63 -18.74
C THR A 426 14.16 25.35 -18.33
N ASP A 427 13.93 25.17 -17.03
CA ASP A 427 12.68 24.76 -16.39
C ASP A 427 12.22 23.32 -16.67
N GLY A 428 12.91 22.57 -17.54
CA GLY A 428 12.65 21.15 -17.72
C GLY A 428 12.99 20.31 -16.50
N ILE A 429 12.49 19.08 -16.47
CA ILE A 429 12.74 18.11 -15.41
C ILE A 429 13.83 17.15 -15.88
N PHE A 430 14.99 17.22 -15.23
CA PHE A 430 16.08 16.28 -15.38
C PHE A 430 15.77 14.99 -14.62
N ARG A 431 15.91 13.85 -15.31
CA ARG A 431 15.92 12.52 -14.70
C ARG A 431 17.16 11.79 -15.12
N GLY A 432 17.91 11.22 -14.18
CA GLY A 432 19.14 10.55 -14.54
C GLY A 432 19.75 9.66 -13.46
N LEU A 433 20.64 8.78 -13.90
CA LEU A 433 21.45 7.93 -13.04
C LEU A 433 22.82 8.57 -12.80
N ASP A 434 23.39 8.31 -11.64
CA ASP A 434 24.75 8.78 -11.34
C ASP A 434 25.79 8.24 -12.34
N GLY A 435 26.83 9.04 -12.57
CA GLY A 435 27.96 8.70 -13.42
C GLY A 435 28.97 7.79 -12.76
N PHE A 436 28.83 7.41 -11.49
CA PHE A 436 29.76 6.56 -10.76
C PHE A 436 29.49 5.07 -11.07
N GLN A 437 28.33 4.56 -10.71
CA GLN A 437 27.85 3.22 -11.11
C GLN A 437 26.50 3.23 -11.79
N GLY A 438 25.74 4.31 -11.70
CA GLY A 438 24.32 4.29 -12.03
C GLY A 438 23.49 3.52 -11.00
N HIS A 439 23.80 3.74 -9.72
CA HIS A 439 23.07 3.20 -8.58
C HIS A 439 21.98 4.16 -8.09
N TYR A 440 22.30 5.45 -7.98
CA TYR A 440 21.39 6.50 -7.56
C TYR A 440 20.62 7.06 -8.75
N TYR A 441 19.35 7.42 -8.50
CA TYR A 441 18.44 7.98 -9.48
C TYR A 441 17.96 9.35 -9.02
N PHE A 442 18.19 10.36 -9.85
CA PHE A 442 17.90 11.75 -9.53
C PHE A 442 16.72 12.26 -10.34
N LYS A 443 15.85 13.04 -9.68
CA LYS A 443 14.87 13.95 -10.31
C LYS A 443 15.20 15.38 -9.89
N ARG A 444 15.47 16.28 -10.84
CA ARG A 444 15.88 17.66 -10.60
C ARG A 444 15.22 18.62 -11.57
N LYS A 445 15.10 19.89 -11.21
CA LYS A 445 14.72 20.96 -12.15
C LYS A 445 15.98 21.49 -12.84
N VAL A 446 15.90 21.77 -14.13
CA VAL A 446 16.96 22.44 -14.88
C VAL A 446 16.87 23.95 -14.62
N GLU A 447 17.80 24.49 -13.85
CA GLU A 447 17.86 25.92 -13.51
C GLU A 447 18.41 26.76 -14.67
N SER A 448 19.35 26.22 -15.45
CA SER A 448 19.78 26.85 -16.71
C SER A 448 20.39 25.87 -17.70
N HIS A 449 20.30 26.20 -18.99
CA HIS A 449 20.89 25.46 -20.09
C HIS A 449 21.82 26.33 -20.96
N ASP A 450 23.14 26.09 -20.88
CA ASP A 450 24.10 26.69 -21.82
C ASP A 450 24.25 25.80 -23.06
N LYS A 451 23.45 26.09 -24.10
CA LYS A 451 23.48 25.37 -25.38
C LYS A 451 24.81 25.47 -26.11
N SER A 452 25.59 26.54 -25.90
CA SER A 452 26.87 26.70 -26.60
C SER A 452 27.92 25.72 -26.07
N LEU A 453 27.84 25.44 -24.78
CA LEU A 453 28.66 24.46 -24.08
C LEU A 453 28.01 23.06 -24.06
N GLY A 454 26.70 22.96 -24.26
CA GLY A 454 25.94 21.72 -24.10
C GLY A 454 25.91 21.33 -22.62
N ARG A 455 25.52 22.25 -21.74
CA ARG A 455 25.64 22.08 -20.29
C ARG A 455 24.37 22.46 -19.55
N LEU A 456 23.95 21.62 -18.63
CA LEU A 456 22.87 21.89 -17.69
C LEU A 456 23.43 22.30 -16.33
N TYR A 457 22.70 23.17 -15.64
CA TYR A 457 22.83 23.43 -14.22
C TYR A 457 21.51 23.07 -13.54
N LEU A 458 21.56 22.14 -12.59
CA LEU A 458 20.39 21.60 -11.88
C LEU A 458 20.12 22.37 -10.59
N ASP A 459 18.89 22.36 -10.09
CA ASP A 459 18.44 23.12 -8.90
C ASP A 459 18.99 22.58 -7.57
N LYS A 460 19.26 21.27 -7.47
CA LYS A 460 19.78 20.60 -6.27
C LYS A 460 20.94 19.68 -6.60
N ASP A 461 21.71 19.35 -5.57
CA ASP A 461 22.84 18.42 -5.67
C ASP A 461 22.37 17.01 -6.04
N CYS A 462 23.10 16.36 -6.92
CA CYS A 462 23.02 14.95 -7.25
C CYS A 462 24.23 14.28 -6.63
N ALA A 463 24.05 13.73 -5.43
CA ALA A 463 25.11 13.11 -4.67
C ALA A 463 25.06 11.58 -4.81
N HIS A 464 26.23 10.96 -4.97
CA HIS A 464 26.45 9.55 -4.72
C HIS A 464 27.00 9.44 -3.29
N ASP A 465 26.15 9.07 -2.33
CA ASP A 465 26.42 9.24 -0.90
C ASP A 465 26.79 10.69 -0.56
N VAL A 466 28.05 10.92 -0.18
CA VAL A 466 28.62 12.25 0.08
C VAL A 466 29.38 12.82 -1.11
N ASN A 467 29.61 12.03 -2.16
CA ASN A 467 30.40 12.39 -3.33
C ASN A 467 29.52 12.99 -4.44
N PRO A 468 30.08 13.79 -5.35
CA PRO A 468 29.35 14.24 -6.53
C PRO A 468 28.96 13.07 -7.44
N GLY A 469 27.75 13.13 -8.01
CA GLY A 469 27.18 12.03 -8.80
C GLY A 469 27.09 12.27 -10.31
N LEU A 470 27.27 13.48 -10.84
CA LEU A 470 27.11 13.75 -12.28
C LEU A 470 28.45 13.79 -12.99
N GLY A 471 28.60 13.06 -14.10
CA GLY A 471 29.85 13.05 -14.85
C GLY A 471 29.77 12.25 -16.14
N ARG A 472 30.94 11.80 -16.62
CA ARG A 472 30.99 11.00 -17.85
C ARG A 472 30.20 9.70 -17.66
N PHE A 473 29.49 9.32 -18.72
CA PHE A 473 28.59 8.17 -18.81
C PHE A 473 27.26 8.27 -18.07
N ALA A 474 27.04 9.27 -17.20
CA ALA A 474 25.75 9.47 -16.54
C ALA A 474 24.61 9.42 -17.57
N ARG A 475 23.60 8.58 -17.29
CA ARG A 475 22.45 8.37 -18.16
C ARG A 475 21.35 9.32 -17.77
N TYR A 476 20.71 9.97 -18.73
CA TYR A 476 19.67 10.95 -18.42
C TYR A 476 18.66 11.16 -19.55
N TYR A 477 17.51 11.73 -19.19
CA TYR A 477 16.57 12.34 -20.11
C TYR A 477 15.97 13.60 -19.46
N ILE A 478 15.43 14.49 -20.30
CA ILE A 478 14.72 15.69 -19.86
C ILE A 478 13.26 15.57 -20.26
N GLU A 479 12.34 15.99 -19.40
CA GLU A 479 10.91 16.01 -19.68
C GLU A 479 10.26 17.33 -19.24
N GLY A 480 8.98 17.51 -19.56
CA GLY A 480 8.16 18.60 -19.00
C GLY A 480 8.24 19.92 -19.74
N LEU A 481 8.66 19.91 -21.01
CA LEU A 481 8.72 21.11 -21.84
C LEU A 481 7.92 20.90 -23.13
N SER A 482 7.19 21.94 -23.55
CA SER A 482 6.39 21.92 -24.77
C SER A 482 7.22 21.57 -26.00
N CYS A 483 8.40 22.15 -26.14
CA CYS A 483 9.30 21.92 -27.27
C CYS A 483 9.85 20.49 -27.39
N LEU A 484 9.60 19.63 -26.40
CA LEU A 484 9.97 18.22 -26.43
C LEU A 484 8.86 17.34 -27.02
N PHE A 485 7.68 17.87 -27.36
CA PHE A 485 6.66 17.13 -28.08
C PHE A 485 7.19 16.67 -29.44
N ASP A 486 7.32 15.36 -29.62
CA ASP A 486 7.78 14.77 -30.88
C ASP A 486 7.21 13.36 -31.13
N LYS A 487 6.51 12.75 -30.16
CA LYS A 487 5.91 11.42 -30.29
C LYS A 487 4.44 11.37 -29.80
N SER A 488 3.66 10.51 -30.44
CA SER A 488 2.32 10.17 -29.96
C SER A 488 2.37 9.43 -28.62
N GLY A 489 1.43 9.73 -27.73
CA GLY A 489 1.41 9.22 -26.36
C GLY A 489 2.09 10.14 -25.34
N GLU A 490 2.48 11.34 -25.77
CA GLU A 490 3.08 12.36 -24.91
C GLU A 490 2.06 13.39 -24.42
N TRP A 491 2.38 14.06 -23.30
CA TRP A 491 1.63 15.19 -22.78
C TRP A 491 2.55 16.25 -22.15
N TRP A 492 2.05 17.48 -22.01
CA TRP A 492 2.74 18.57 -21.33
C TRP A 492 1.72 19.48 -20.65
N TYR A 493 2.04 19.97 -19.46
CA TYR A 493 1.22 20.91 -18.73
C TYR A 493 1.90 22.28 -18.70
N ASP A 494 1.18 23.30 -19.18
CA ASP A 494 1.59 24.70 -19.02
C ASP A 494 1.24 25.16 -17.61
N SER A 495 2.19 25.01 -16.68
CA SER A 495 2.05 25.45 -15.29
C SER A 495 2.02 26.98 -15.14
N GLY A 496 2.29 27.73 -16.20
CA GLY A 496 2.21 29.18 -16.24
C GLY A 496 0.77 29.71 -16.25
N ASP A 497 0.57 30.85 -16.92
CA ASP A 497 -0.70 31.58 -16.86
C ASP A 497 -1.88 30.83 -17.49
N THR A 498 -1.65 29.90 -18.42
CA THR A 498 -2.77 29.26 -19.15
C THR A 498 -3.36 28.06 -18.43
N LYS A 499 -2.60 27.38 -17.56
CA LYS A 499 -3.02 26.17 -16.82
C LYS A 499 -3.68 25.13 -17.76
N ARG A 500 -3.12 24.96 -18.96
CA ARG A 500 -3.60 24.04 -19.99
C ARG A 500 -2.79 22.75 -20.00
N LEU A 501 -3.48 21.63 -20.08
CA LEU A 501 -2.88 20.33 -20.37
C LEU A 501 -2.95 20.05 -21.87
N TYR A 502 -1.81 19.87 -22.49
CA TYR A 502 -1.64 19.46 -23.89
C TYR A 502 -1.35 17.97 -23.95
N VAL A 503 -1.97 17.26 -24.89
CA VAL A 503 -1.83 15.81 -25.08
C VAL A 503 -1.74 15.51 -26.58
N TRP A 504 -0.82 14.63 -26.96
CA TRP A 504 -0.82 13.97 -28.25
C TRP A 504 -1.32 12.53 -28.07
N PRO A 505 -2.60 12.23 -28.35
CA PRO A 505 -3.13 10.89 -28.16
C PRO A 505 -2.44 9.86 -29.06
N PRO A 506 -2.19 8.61 -28.59
CA PRO A 506 -1.55 7.55 -29.39
C PRO A 506 -2.22 7.28 -30.75
N ASN A 507 -3.54 7.50 -30.87
CA ASN A 507 -4.34 7.19 -32.05
C ASN A 507 -4.72 8.42 -32.91
N GLY A 508 -4.19 9.62 -32.62
CA GLY A 508 -4.25 10.81 -33.49
C GLY A 508 -5.61 11.50 -33.72
N ASP A 509 -6.75 10.82 -33.58
CA ASP A 509 -8.09 11.43 -33.65
C ASP A 509 -8.81 11.36 -32.29
N PRO A 510 -9.10 12.51 -31.67
CA PRO A 510 -9.83 12.55 -30.43
C PRO A 510 -11.36 12.62 -30.55
N SER A 511 -11.88 12.87 -31.76
CA SER A 511 -13.27 13.29 -31.98
C SER A 511 -14.33 12.20 -31.86
N ASN A 512 -13.91 10.93 -31.80
CA ASN A 512 -14.79 9.81 -31.47
C ASN A 512 -14.46 9.17 -30.09
N ASP A 513 -13.35 9.55 -29.42
CA ASP A 513 -12.67 8.65 -28.48
C ASP A 513 -11.91 9.32 -27.28
N LEU A 514 -12.00 10.63 -27.02
CA LEU A 514 -11.37 11.27 -25.82
C LEU A 514 -12.09 11.27 -24.45
N PRO A 515 -13.37 10.90 -24.27
CA PRO A 515 -13.99 10.99 -22.94
C PRO A 515 -13.40 10.03 -21.87
N ASN A 516 -12.33 9.31 -22.20
CA ASN A 516 -11.70 8.26 -21.41
C ASN A 516 -10.27 8.60 -20.94
N LEU A 517 -9.78 9.83 -21.16
CA LEU A 517 -8.53 10.29 -20.51
C LEU A 517 -8.82 10.67 -19.06
N GLU A 518 -8.08 10.08 -18.16
CA GLU A 518 -8.12 10.36 -16.72
C GLU A 518 -6.89 11.16 -16.32
N ILE A 519 -7.11 12.31 -15.68
CA ILE A 519 -6.06 13.23 -15.21
C ILE A 519 -6.07 13.19 -13.68
N SER A 520 -4.99 12.72 -13.05
CA SER A 520 -4.88 12.73 -11.58
C SER A 520 -4.92 14.17 -11.05
N TYR A 521 -5.54 14.37 -9.88
CA TYR A 521 -5.54 15.66 -9.18
C TYR A 521 -5.71 15.55 -7.65
N LEU A 522 -6.38 14.51 -7.13
CA LEU A 522 -6.46 14.29 -5.69
C LEU A 522 -5.17 13.65 -5.16
N GLU A 523 -4.77 14.07 -3.97
CA GLU A 523 -3.52 13.63 -3.35
C GLU A 523 -3.56 12.19 -2.84
N ASN A 524 -4.56 11.83 -2.02
CA ASN A 524 -4.58 10.56 -1.31
C ASN A 524 -5.91 9.82 -1.51
N GLY A 525 -5.86 8.49 -1.61
CA GLY A 525 -7.04 7.63 -1.66
C GLY A 525 -7.71 7.51 -0.31
N ILE A 526 -7.18 6.69 0.59
CA ILE A 526 -7.72 6.47 1.93
C ILE A 526 -6.69 6.84 3.01
N ASP A 527 -7.04 7.76 3.89
CA ASP A 527 -6.22 8.15 5.05
C ASP A 527 -6.77 7.54 6.34
N LEU A 528 -6.02 6.59 6.91
CA LEU A 528 -6.35 5.86 8.14
C LEU A 528 -5.49 6.31 9.34
N THR A 529 -4.80 7.43 9.22
CA THR A 529 -3.93 7.99 10.24
C THR A 529 -4.66 8.23 11.56
N GLY A 530 -4.13 7.68 12.66
CA GLY A 530 -4.67 7.86 14.01
C GLY A 530 -5.94 7.04 14.30
N LEU A 531 -6.30 6.10 13.40
CA LEU A 531 -7.48 5.25 13.55
C LEU A 531 -7.12 3.83 13.98
N ASN A 532 -8.10 3.12 14.54
CA ASN A 532 -7.94 1.75 15.03
C ASN A 532 -9.10 0.87 14.56
N TYR A 533 -8.90 -0.45 14.46
CA TYR A 533 -9.97 -1.42 14.19
C TYR A 533 -10.78 -1.08 12.93
N ILE A 534 -10.08 -0.93 11.81
CA ILE A 534 -10.67 -0.67 10.49
C ILE A 534 -10.23 -1.76 9.52
N LYS A 535 -11.19 -2.31 8.79
CA LYS A 535 -10.95 -3.16 7.62
C LYS A 535 -11.33 -2.42 6.34
N VAL A 536 -10.43 -2.40 5.37
CA VAL A 536 -10.71 -1.96 3.99
C VAL A 536 -10.54 -3.16 3.08
N SER A 537 -11.55 -3.49 2.27
CA SER A 537 -11.47 -4.65 1.40
C SER A 537 -12.17 -4.53 0.05
N ASN A 538 -11.67 -5.30 -0.93
CA ASN A 538 -12.25 -5.47 -2.28
C ASN A 538 -12.36 -4.17 -3.11
N ILE A 539 -11.57 -3.13 -2.82
CA ILE A 539 -11.65 -1.83 -3.49
C ILE A 539 -10.43 -1.61 -4.41
N LYS A 540 -10.68 -1.02 -5.58
CA LYS A 540 -9.62 -0.57 -6.50
C LYS A 540 -9.35 0.93 -6.27
N ILE A 541 -8.12 1.30 -5.96
CA ILE A 541 -7.70 2.68 -5.68
C ILE A 541 -6.74 3.13 -6.78
N GLU A 542 -7.13 4.13 -7.58
CA GLU A 542 -6.37 4.49 -8.78
C GLU A 542 -6.20 6.00 -9.01
N ASN A 543 -5.11 6.37 -9.69
CA ASN A 543 -4.88 7.70 -10.24
C ASN A 543 -4.83 8.85 -9.21
N PHE A 544 -4.17 8.63 -8.07
CA PHE A 544 -3.90 9.67 -7.06
C PHE A 544 -2.51 10.26 -7.23
N GLN A 545 -2.32 11.54 -6.93
CA GLN A 545 -1.01 12.20 -7.06
C GLN A 545 0.01 11.66 -6.07
N SER A 546 -0.41 11.37 -4.84
CA SER A 546 0.48 10.87 -3.79
C SER A 546 0.15 9.41 -3.50
N THR A 547 -0.74 9.12 -2.55
CA THR A 547 -0.76 7.80 -1.91
C THR A 547 -2.10 7.09 -2.05
N ALA A 548 -2.11 5.78 -2.34
CA ALA A 548 -3.35 5.02 -2.37
C ALA A 548 -3.95 4.85 -0.97
N VAL A 549 -3.16 4.34 -0.01
CA VAL A 549 -3.58 4.18 1.40
C VAL A 549 -2.49 4.68 2.34
N SER A 550 -2.86 5.51 3.32
CA SER A 550 -1.90 6.11 4.25
C SER A 550 -2.24 5.95 5.72
N ILE A 551 -1.23 5.57 6.51
CA ILE A 551 -1.19 5.63 7.97
C ILE A 551 0.07 6.41 8.35
N ASN A 552 -0.06 7.71 8.58
CA ASN A 552 1.06 8.61 8.87
C ASN A 552 0.94 9.15 10.32
N ASN A 553 1.32 8.32 11.28
CA ASN A 553 1.20 8.60 12.69
C ASN A 553 2.33 9.51 13.19
N TYR A 554 2.15 10.82 13.02
CA TYR A 554 2.99 11.84 13.63
C TYR A 554 2.72 11.97 15.15
N THR A 555 3.48 12.84 15.82
CA THR A 555 3.43 13.04 17.28
C THR A 555 1.99 13.14 17.79
N GLY A 556 1.64 12.27 18.75
CA GLY A 556 0.31 12.23 19.37
C GLY A 556 -0.72 11.34 18.67
N LYS A 557 -0.39 10.69 17.54
CA LYS A 557 -1.31 9.76 16.84
C LYS A 557 -0.80 8.33 16.88
N LYS A 558 -1.72 7.37 17.04
CA LYS A 558 -1.43 5.93 17.01
C LYS A 558 -2.51 5.19 16.24
N SER A 559 -2.14 4.08 15.62
CA SER A 559 -3.07 3.23 14.87
C SER A 559 -2.87 1.76 15.22
N LYS A 560 -3.96 1.01 15.32
CA LYS A 560 -3.90 -0.37 15.78
C LYS A 560 -4.97 -1.24 15.12
N ASN A 561 -4.62 -2.48 14.79
CA ASN A 561 -5.55 -3.46 14.22
C ASN A 561 -6.24 -2.90 12.96
N ILE A 562 -5.45 -2.52 11.95
CA ILE A 562 -5.97 -2.11 10.64
C ILE A 562 -5.68 -3.24 9.65
N THR A 563 -6.70 -3.62 8.88
CA THR A 563 -6.58 -4.65 7.84
C THR A 563 -6.89 -4.06 6.47
N ILE A 564 -5.96 -4.21 5.53
CA ILE A 564 -6.14 -3.93 4.11
C ILE A 564 -6.11 -5.26 3.38
N ASP A 565 -7.22 -5.66 2.76
CA ASP A 565 -7.45 -7.02 2.28
C ASP A 565 -8.05 -7.01 0.88
N SER A 566 -7.43 -7.65 -0.09
CA SER A 566 -7.93 -7.66 -1.49
C SER A 566 -8.10 -6.26 -2.09
N VAL A 567 -7.15 -5.36 -1.83
CA VAL A 567 -7.13 -4.01 -2.42
C VAL A 567 -6.21 -3.99 -3.65
N GLU A 568 -6.66 -3.36 -4.73
CA GLU A 568 -5.84 -3.11 -5.91
C GLU A 568 -5.47 -1.62 -5.98
N ALA A 569 -4.19 -1.28 -5.84
CA ALA A 569 -3.70 0.09 -5.98
C ALA A 569 -2.92 0.24 -7.29
N SER A 570 -3.28 1.21 -8.15
CA SER A 570 -2.55 1.45 -9.39
C SER A 570 -2.45 2.92 -9.82
N PHE A 571 -1.35 3.28 -10.50
CA PHE A 571 -1.10 4.65 -10.97
C PHE A 571 -1.16 5.68 -9.83
N VAL A 572 -0.33 5.46 -8.82
CA VAL A 572 -0.16 6.32 -7.64
C VAL A 572 1.32 6.57 -7.41
N ASP A 573 1.72 7.66 -6.76
CA ASP A 573 3.15 7.86 -6.44
C ASP A 573 3.62 6.81 -5.42
N ILE A 574 2.82 6.58 -4.38
CA ILE A 574 3.05 5.59 -3.34
C ILE A 574 1.83 4.68 -3.20
N GLY A 575 2.04 3.36 -3.19
CA GLY A 575 0.95 2.40 -2.99
C GLY A 575 0.39 2.45 -1.56
N PHE A 576 1.17 1.95 -0.60
CA PHE A 576 0.83 1.93 0.81
C PHE A 576 1.94 2.58 1.64
N ILE A 577 1.56 3.46 2.57
CA ILE A 577 2.48 4.09 3.52
C ILE A 577 2.03 3.81 4.95
N LEU A 578 2.96 3.28 5.74
CA LEU A 578 2.88 3.07 7.17
C LEU A 578 4.07 3.77 7.82
N GLU A 579 3.83 4.99 8.27
CA GLU A 579 4.83 5.81 8.94
C GLU A 579 4.42 6.07 10.38
N SER A 580 5.39 5.97 11.29
CA SER A 580 5.26 6.51 12.63
C SER A 580 6.40 7.46 12.91
N SER A 581 6.10 8.62 13.48
CA SER A 581 7.10 9.62 13.81
C SER A 581 6.80 10.37 15.09
N TYR A 582 7.84 10.66 15.85
CA TYR A 582 7.72 11.36 17.12
C TYR A 582 8.77 12.44 17.34
N THR A 583 8.39 13.42 18.16
CA THR A 583 9.24 14.50 18.63
C THR A 583 9.16 14.57 20.15
N GLY A 584 10.29 14.83 20.82
CA GLY A 584 10.40 14.89 22.27
C GLY A 584 10.83 13.59 22.96
N SER A 585 11.47 13.75 24.13
CA SER A 585 12.00 12.67 24.98
C SER A 585 10.97 11.94 25.83
N ASP A 586 9.74 12.45 25.89
CA ASP A 586 8.71 12.06 26.86
C ASP A 586 7.53 11.36 26.18
N LEU A 587 7.78 10.51 25.18
CA LEU A 587 6.73 9.67 24.63
C LEU A 587 6.21 8.69 25.70
N PRO A 588 4.90 8.59 25.89
CA PRO A 588 4.31 7.53 26.71
C PRO A 588 4.69 6.15 26.18
N ASP A 589 4.95 5.21 27.11
CA ASP A 589 5.26 3.80 26.82
C ASP A 589 4.15 3.07 26.04
N ASP A 590 2.99 3.68 25.76
CA ASP A 590 1.84 3.09 25.06
C ASP A 590 1.57 3.71 23.66
N HIS A 591 2.47 4.56 23.17
CA HIS A 591 2.38 5.17 21.85
C HIS A 591 2.96 4.23 20.78
N TYR A 592 2.14 3.34 20.21
CA TYR A 592 2.59 2.41 19.15
C TYR A 592 1.61 2.34 18.00
N THR A 593 2.14 2.13 16.81
CA THR A 593 1.38 1.64 15.68
C THR A 593 1.62 0.14 15.49
N GLU A 594 0.57 -0.67 15.66
CA GLU A 594 0.73 -2.11 15.76
C GLU A 594 -0.42 -2.92 15.14
N TYR A 595 -0.13 -4.16 14.75
CA TYR A 595 -1.12 -5.06 14.15
C TYR A 595 -1.73 -4.50 12.87
N ILE A 596 -0.90 -3.90 12.01
CA ILE A 596 -1.31 -3.49 10.66
C ILE A 596 -1.10 -4.68 9.72
N THR A 597 -2.15 -5.09 9.03
CA THR A 597 -2.15 -6.20 8.08
C THR A 597 -2.42 -5.69 6.68
N LEU A 598 -1.53 -5.97 5.74
CA LEU A 598 -1.74 -5.80 4.29
C LEU A 598 -1.71 -7.20 3.67
N GLN A 599 -2.82 -7.62 3.08
CA GLN A 599 -2.93 -8.97 2.54
C GLN A 599 -3.76 -9.08 1.27
N ASN A 600 -3.52 -10.15 0.49
CA ASN A 600 -4.26 -10.50 -0.72
C ASN A 600 -4.35 -9.35 -1.75
N SER A 601 -3.44 -8.39 -1.68
CA SER A 601 -3.56 -7.11 -2.37
C SER A 601 -2.58 -7.00 -3.53
N LYS A 602 -2.92 -6.17 -4.52
CA LYS A 602 -2.12 -5.93 -5.72
C LYS A 602 -1.74 -4.47 -5.82
N ILE A 603 -0.46 -4.16 -5.73
CA ILE A 603 0.06 -2.79 -5.75
C ILE A 603 0.99 -2.62 -6.95
N GLN A 604 0.63 -1.74 -7.88
CA GLN A 604 1.26 -1.71 -9.19
C GLN A 604 1.39 -0.32 -9.80
N PHE A 605 2.31 -0.17 -10.76
CA PHE A 605 2.51 1.08 -11.52
C PHE A 605 2.71 2.29 -10.59
N THR A 606 3.58 2.15 -9.60
CA THR A 606 3.88 3.22 -8.65
C THR A 606 5.13 4.00 -9.05
N ASP A 607 5.06 5.33 -8.97
CA ASP A 607 6.19 6.17 -9.40
C ASP A 607 7.36 6.10 -8.43
N THR A 608 7.09 6.20 -7.12
CA THR A 608 8.11 6.26 -6.07
C THR A 608 8.30 4.92 -5.36
N ARG A 609 7.27 4.38 -4.69
CA ARG A 609 7.37 3.10 -3.95
C ARG A 609 6.03 2.37 -3.91
N ALA A 610 6.05 1.05 -3.93
CA ALA A 610 4.85 0.26 -3.72
C ALA A 610 4.47 0.19 -2.23
N LEU A 611 5.47 0.04 -1.34
CA LEU A 611 5.28 -0.04 0.10
C LEU A 611 6.35 0.76 0.84
N ILE A 612 5.93 1.55 1.82
CA ILE A 612 6.79 2.20 2.80
C ILE A 612 6.33 1.81 4.20
N VAL A 613 7.20 1.17 4.97
CA VAL A 613 7.05 0.96 6.41
C VAL A 613 8.24 1.62 7.08
N HIS A 614 8.04 2.75 7.74
CA HIS A 614 9.16 3.55 8.23
C HIS A 614 8.87 4.21 9.56
N GLU A 615 9.83 4.13 10.48
CA GLU A 615 9.81 4.87 11.73
C GLU A 615 10.81 6.03 11.68
N TRP A 616 10.40 7.19 12.20
CA TRP A 616 11.26 8.37 12.35
C TRP A 616 11.17 8.95 13.76
N TRP A 617 12.22 9.63 14.20
CA TRP A 617 12.25 10.34 15.48
C TRP A 617 13.10 11.60 15.39
N GLU A 618 12.97 12.47 16.38
CA GLU A 618 13.74 13.73 16.45
C GLU A 618 15.25 13.47 16.39
N ASP A 619 15.94 14.14 15.47
CA ASP A 619 17.35 13.97 15.12
C ASP A 619 17.73 12.59 14.54
N ALA A 620 16.76 11.77 14.09
CA ALA A 620 17.08 10.53 13.40
C ALA A 620 18.07 10.77 12.23
N PRO A 621 19.11 9.93 12.07
CA PRO A 621 19.29 8.61 12.68
C PRO A 621 20.03 8.62 14.04
N SER A 622 20.17 9.75 14.74
CA SER A 622 20.83 9.80 16.05
C SER A 622 20.12 8.90 17.06
N ILE A 623 20.82 7.86 17.54
CA ILE A 623 20.28 6.90 18.51
C ILE A 623 20.05 7.48 19.90
N ASP A 624 20.63 8.66 20.20
CA ASP A 624 20.57 9.26 21.52
C ASP A 624 19.12 9.56 21.96
N ASN A 625 18.28 9.98 21.01
CA ASN A 625 16.87 10.31 21.22
C ASN A 625 15.93 9.13 20.96
N TRP A 626 16.45 7.97 20.52
CA TRP A 626 15.61 6.80 20.32
C TRP A 626 15.18 6.21 21.67
N VAL A 627 13.87 5.97 21.82
CA VAL A 627 13.26 5.46 23.06
C VAL A 627 12.86 3.99 22.93
N HIS A 628 11.95 3.67 22.01
CA HIS A 628 11.48 2.32 21.71
C HIS A 628 10.91 2.25 20.28
N PRO A 629 10.77 1.05 19.66
CA PRO A 629 10.21 0.92 18.33
C PRO A 629 8.74 1.33 18.38
N GLN A 630 8.31 2.11 17.40
CA GLN A 630 6.94 2.62 17.27
C GLN A 630 6.10 1.75 16.33
N LEU A 631 6.74 1.06 15.39
CA LEU A 631 6.09 0.13 14.46
C LEU A 631 6.37 -1.31 14.91
N ARG A 632 5.32 -2.10 15.18
CA ARG A 632 5.50 -3.51 15.59
C ARG A 632 4.33 -4.41 15.24
N TYR A 633 4.59 -5.71 15.16
CA TYR A 633 3.59 -6.75 14.90
C TYR A 633 2.81 -6.57 13.59
N ASN A 634 3.47 -6.04 12.55
CA ASN A 634 2.84 -5.80 11.26
C ASN A 634 3.02 -7.01 10.34
N VAL A 635 1.99 -7.30 9.53
CA VAL A 635 1.92 -8.46 8.65
C VAL A 635 1.69 -8.00 7.22
N ILE A 636 2.57 -8.40 6.31
CA ILE A 636 2.46 -8.17 4.87
C ILE A 636 2.43 -9.55 4.23
N ASP A 637 1.26 -10.05 3.87
CA ASP A 637 1.05 -11.44 3.49
C ASP A 637 0.31 -11.62 2.16
N ASN A 638 0.79 -12.50 1.29
CA ASN A 638 0.08 -12.87 0.06
C ASN A 638 -0.28 -11.68 -0.86
N ASN A 639 0.68 -10.77 -1.10
CA ASN A 639 0.47 -9.62 -1.98
C ASN A 639 1.33 -9.70 -3.24
N GLU A 640 0.89 -9.03 -4.31
CA GLU A 640 1.64 -8.84 -5.56
C GLU A 640 2.06 -7.37 -5.69
N PHE A 641 3.36 -7.13 -5.87
CA PHE A 641 3.94 -5.79 -6.04
C PHE A 641 4.77 -5.71 -7.31
N TYR A 642 4.41 -4.82 -8.25
CA TYR A 642 5.13 -4.78 -9.53
C TYR A 642 5.06 -3.46 -10.30
N TYR A 643 5.99 -3.27 -11.24
CA TYR A 643 6.19 -2.00 -11.95
C TYR A 643 6.31 -0.80 -11.01
N SER A 644 7.20 -0.89 -10.02
CA SER A 644 7.42 0.18 -9.03
C SER A 644 8.74 0.92 -9.25
N SER A 645 8.72 2.22 -8.92
CA SER A 645 9.90 3.08 -8.75
C SER A 645 10.62 3.54 -10.03
N PHE A 646 10.07 3.25 -11.22
CA PHE A 646 10.69 3.62 -12.50
C PHE A 646 10.67 5.13 -12.79
N TYR A 647 9.79 5.88 -12.11
CA TYR A 647 9.54 7.31 -12.36
C TYR A 647 9.64 8.14 -11.08
N CYS A 648 10.49 7.71 -10.15
CA CYS A 648 10.47 8.21 -8.78
C CYS A 648 10.49 9.74 -8.67
N ASN A 649 9.66 10.25 -7.76
CA ASN A 649 9.56 11.67 -7.44
C ASN A 649 10.60 12.10 -6.39
N ALA A 650 10.60 13.38 -5.99
CA ALA A 650 11.60 13.89 -5.04
C ALA A 650 11.61 13.16 -3.68
N LYS A 651 10.55 12.39 -3.37
CA LYS A 651 10.37 11.60 -2.16
C LYS A 651 11.19 10.29 -2.11
N CYS A 652 11.88 9.84 -3.18
CA CYS A 652 12.74 8.64 -3.05
C CYS A 652 13.99 8.84 -2.21
N TYR A 653 14.41 10.07 -1.92
CA TYR A 653 15.77 10.33 -1.42
C TYR A 653 16.84 9.77 -2.38
N ASP A 654 16.64 9.98 -3.67
CA ASP A 654 17.49 9.55 -4.79
C ASP A 654 17.70 8.03 -4.93
N ASN A 655 16.86 7.21 -4.28
CA ASN A 655 16.91 5.75 -4.34
C ASN A 655 15.56 5.12 -4.73
N ALA A 656 15.51 4.50 -5.91
CA ALA A 656 14.32 3.96 -6.56
C ALA A 656 13.92 2.53 -6.08
N VAL A 657 13.98 2.29 -4.77
CA VAL A 657 13.62 1.02 -4.12
C VAL A 657 12.13 0.74 -4.26
N GLY A 658 11.72 -0.48 -4.62
CA GLY A 658 10.31 -0.88 -4.71
C GLY A 658 9.57 -0.82 -3.37
N LEU A 659 10.06 -1.60 -2.40
CA LEU A 659 9.48 -1.71 -1.06
C LEU A 659 10.54 -1.40 0.00
N SER A 660 10.20 -0.57 0.99
CA SER A 660 11.14 -0.12 2.01
C SER A 660 10.62 -0.36 3.43
N PHE A 661 11.43 -1.01 4.26
CA PHE A 661 11.23 -1.21 5.68
C PHE A 661 12.37 -0.50 6.43
N GLY A 662 12.12 0.68 6.97
CA GLY A 662 13.09 1.42 7.79
C GLY A 662 12.86 1.20 9.27
N ASN A 663 13.92 0.85 10.00
CA ASN A 663 13.89 0.53 11.42
C ASN A 663 12.93 -0.62 11.75
N ALA A 664 12.88 -1.63 10.88
CA ALA A 664 11.96 -2.77 10.97
C ALA A 664 11.99 -3.47 12.34
N ASN A 665 10.82 -3.67 12.94
CA ASN A 665 10.66 -4.38 14.20
C ASN A 665 9.39 -5.25 14.19
N GLN A 666 9.53 -6.52 14.53
CA GLN A 666 8.43 -7.49 14.65
C GLN A 666 7.54 -7.51 13.39
N ILE A 667 8.16 -7.56 12.22
CA ILE A 667 7.48 -7.59 10.92
C ILE A 667 7.48 -9.01 10.36
N LYS A 668 6.35 -9.42 9.80
CA LYS A 668 6.22 -10.62 8.97
C LYS A 668 5.97 -10.19 7.53
N PHE A 669 6.84 -10.59 6.62
CA PHE A 669 6.70 -10.39 5.19
C PHE A 669 6.66 -11.78 4.53
N THR A 670 5.45 -12.26 4.23
CA THR A 670 5.22 -13.67 3.86
C THR A 670 4.42 -13.84 2.59
N ASN A 671 4.71 -14.90 1.82
CA ASN A 671 3.92 -15.29 0.63
C ASN A 671 3.74 -14.18 -0.44
N ASN A 672 4.61 -13.16 -0.48
CA ASN A 672 4.47 -12.06 -1.44
C ASN A 672 5.21 -12.35 -2.75
N HIS A 673 4.71 -11.81 -3.85
CA HIS A 673 5.40 -11.76 -5.15
C HIS A 673 5.80 -10.32 -5.45
N VAL A 674 7.09 -10.05 -5.53
CA VAL A 674 7.64 -8.73 -5.88
C VAL A 674 8.41 -8.86 -7.18
N HIS A 675 7.96 -8.16 -8.23
CA HIS A 675 8.58 -8.28 -9.55
C HIS A 675 8.59 -7.00 -10.38
N GLU A 676 9.48 -6.94 -11.37
CA GLU A 676 9.73 -5.76 -12.22
C GLU A 676 9.88 -4.46 -11.40
N VAL A 677 10.96 -4.36 -10.62
CA VAL A 677 11.28 -3.20 -9.80
C VAL A 677 12.50 -2.47 -10.34
N ALA A 678 12.46 -1.13 -10.35
CA ALA A 678 13.53 -0.33 -10.94
C ALA A 678 14.90 -0.53 -10.27
N HIS A 679 14.94 -0.60 -8.92
CA HIS A 679 16.15 -0.81 -8.11
C HIS A 679 15.97 -2.06 -7.22
N ASN A 680 16.33 -2.01 -5.92
CA ASN A 680 16.11 -3.08 -4.96
C ASN A 680 14.62 -3.46 -4.93
N GLY A 681 14.32 -4.76 -4.96
CA GLY A 681 12.95 -5.24 -4.83
C GLY A 681 12.39 -4.86 -3.46
N VAL A 682 13.02 -5.40 -2.42
CA VAL A 682 12.74 -5.12 -1.01
C VAL A 682 14.00 -4.63 -0.32
N GLN A 683 13.90 -3.55 0.46
CA GLN A 683 14.99 -3.06 1.30
C GLN A 683 14.57 -3.00 2.76
N VAL A 684 15.32 -3.69 3.63
CA VAL A 684 15.23 -3.55 5.09
C VAL A 684 16.42 -2.74 5.54
N SER A 685 16.19 -1.62 6.23
CA SER A 685 17.24 -0.65 6.52
C SER A 685 17.26 -0.20 7.97
N LYS A 686 18.47 0.11 8.45
CA LYS A 686 18.78 0.75 9.72
C LYS A 686 18.26 -0.02 10.93
N ALA A 687 19.03 -0.98 11.43
CA ALA A 687 18.81 -1.43 12.80
C ALA A 687 19.13 -0.28 13.79
N VAL A 688 18.72 -0.40 15.05
CA VAL A 688 19.03 0.56 16.12
C VAL A 688 19.86 -0.17 17.16
N TYR A 689 21.15 0.17 17.23
CA TYR A 689 22.09 -0.39 18.18
C TYR A 689 22.52 0.68 19.18
N LYS A 690 22.26 0.46 20.48
CA LYS A 690 22.63 1.40 21.56
C LYS A 690 23.08 0.61 22.78
N ASN A 691 24.16 1.05 23.44
CA ASN A 691 24.64 0.45 24.69
C ASN A 691 24.88 -1.08 24.63
N ASN A 692 25.37 -1.59 23.50
CA ASN A 692 25.56 -3.02 23.24
C ASN A 692 24.27 -3.86 23.13
N GLU A 693 23.13 -3.23 22.85
CA GLU A 693 21.85 -3.89 22.62
C GLU A 693 21.28 -3.46 21.27
N ILE A 694 20.74 -4.42 20.52
CA ILE A 694 20.01 -4.18 19.28
C ILE A 694 18.53 -4.06 19.67
N LEU A 695 17.94 -2.89 19.42
CA LEU A 695 16.68 -2.51 20.03
C LEU A 695 15.46 -2.77 19.12
N ASN A 696 15.70 -3.07 17.85
CA ASN A 696 14.69 -3.51 16.88
C ASN A 696 15.13 -4.80 16.18
N GLY A 697 14.17 -5.65 15.83
CA GLY A 697 14.48 -6.96 15.27
C GLY A 697 13.26 -7.84 15.08
N HIS A 698 13.41 -9.16 15.20
CA HIS A 698 12.33 -10.13 15.05
C HIS A 698 11.62 -10.01 13.69
N VAL A 699 12.39 -9.91 12.61
CA VAL A 699 11.87 -9.80 11.25
C VAL A 699 11.83 -11.19 10.62
N LEU A 700 10.66 -11.60 10.13
CA LEU A 700 10.46 -12.83 9.37
C LEU A 700 10.18 -12.49 7.90
N ILE A 701 11.02 -13.00 7.01
CA ILE A 701 10.83 -12.93 5.55
C ILE A 701 10.72 -14.35 5.03
N GLU A 702 9.53 -14.80 4.67
CA GLU A 702 9.29 -16.20 4.35
C GLU A 702 8.39 -16.45 3.13
N LYS A 703 8.72 -17.47 2.32
CA LYS A 703 7.88 -17.92 1.19
C LYS A 703 7.58 -16.83 0.15
N ASN A 704 8.44 -15.83 -0.01
CA ASN A 704 8.27 -14.79 -1.02
C ASN A 704 8.96 -15.17 -2.34
N ILE A 705 8.40 -14.71 -3.46
CA ILE A 705 9.06 -14.69 -4.76
C ILE A 705 9.49 -13.25 -5.04
N LEU A 706 10.80 -13.01 -5.05
CA LEU A 706 11.38 -11.70 -5.34
C LEU A 706 12.20 -11.83 -6.62
N GLU A 707 11.69 -11.32 -7.73
CA GLU A 707 12.34 -11.50 -9.01
C GLU A 707 12.37 -10.26 -9.89
N LYS A 708 13.22 -10.26 -10.91
CA LYS A 708 13.32 -9.15 -11.87
C LYS A 708 13.41 -7.78 -11.15
N ALA A 709 14.12 -7.74 -10.03
CA ALA A 709 14.54 -6.50 -9.41
C ALA A 709 15.67 -5.88 -10.25
N CYS A 710 16.04 -4.65 -9.92
CA CYS A 710 17.19 -3.96 -10.49
C CYS A 710 17.12 -3.80 -12.02
N ARG A 711 15.96 -3.35 -12.51
CA ARG A 711 15.73 -3.21 -13.96
C ARG A 711 16.32 -1.95 -14.55
N MET A 712 16.63 -0.97 -13.72
CA MET A 712 17.11 0.36 -14.11
C MET A 712 18.52 0.67 -13.62
N SER A 713 18.96 0.08 -12.50
CA SER A 713 20.23 0.37 -11.82
C SER A 713 21.06 -0.89 -11.57
N CYS A 714 22.27 -0.72 -11.03
CA CYS A 714 23.09 -1.81 -10.49
C CYS A 714 23.39 -1.58 -8.98
N ASP A 715 24.16 -2.50 -8.39
CA ASP A 715 24.50 -2.50 -6.96
C ASP A 715 23.23 -2.61 -6.10
N CYS A 716 22.44 -3.64 -6.39
CA CYS A 716 21.13 -3.80 -5.80
C CYS A 716 20.71 -5.28 -5.80
N GLY A 717 19.77 -5.62 -4.92
CA GLY A 717 19.31 -6.99 -4.72
C GLY A 717 17.79 -7.14 -4.83
N ALA A 718 17.34 -8.37 -5.08
CA ALA A 718 15.93 -8.71 -4.89
C ALA A 718 15.49 -8.42 -3.44
N LEU A 719 16.35 -8.77 -2.48
CA LEU A 719 16.26 -8.34 -1.09
C LEU A 719 17.58 -7.72 -0.63
N LYS A 720 17.53 -6.51 -0.09
CA LYS A 720 18.68 -5.80 0.47
C LYS A 720 18.48 -5.53 1.96
N PHE A 721 19.48 -5.87 2.77
CA PHE A 721 19.64 -5.35 4.12
C PHE A 721 20.69 -4.25 4.09
N TRP A 722 20.36 -3.07 4.63
CA TRP A 722 21.25 -1.92 4.60
C TRP A 722 21.43 -1.29 5.98
N GLY A 723 22.68 -1.03 6.35
CA GLY A 723 23.03 -0.36 7.60
C GLY A 723 24.18 0.63 7.44
N SER A 724 24.59 1.20 8.56
CA SER A 724 25.74 2.11 8.64
C SER A 724 26.36 2.02 10.03
N ILE A 725 27.68 1.97 10.07
CA ILE A 725 28.43 1.90 11.32
C ILE A 725 28.41 3.24 12.08
N PRO A 726 28.56 3.21 13.42
CA PRO A 726 28.58 2.02 14.27
C PRO A 726 27.18 1.56 14.74
N ASP A 727 26.13 2.31 14.40
CA ASP A 727 24.88 2.24 15.17
C ASP A 727 23.73 1.51 14.47
N THR A 728 23.85 1.18 13.18
CA THR A 728 22.70 0.73 12.39
C THR A 728 22.91 -0.51 11.51
N HIS A 729 24.07 -1.18 11.63
CA HIS A 729 24.43 -2.36 10.84
C HIS A 729 24.11 -3.72 11.48
N ARG A 730 23.77 -3.77 12.78
CA ARG A 730 23.56 -5.02 13.53
C ARG A 730 22.08 -5.34 13.68
N PHE A 731 21.61 -6.41 13.05
CA PHE A 731 20.23 -6.86 13.14
C PHE A 731 20.07 -7.99 14.17
N ASN A 732 18.91 -8.05 14.83
CA ASN A 732 18.61 -9.09 15.83
C ASN A 732 17.41 -9.94 15.41
N ASP A 733 17.52 -11.26 15.60
CA ASP A 733 16.45 -12.23 15.37
C ASP A 733 15.79 -12.11 13.98
N VAL A 734 16.60 -11.93 12.93
CA VAL A 734 16.10 -11.88 11.54
C VAL A 734 16.21 -13.26 10.89
N LEU A 735 15.09 -13.75 10.37
CA LEU A 735 14.99 -15.02 9.66
C LEU A 735 14.46 -14.81 8.24
N VAL A 736 15.30 -15.13 7.25
CA VAL A 736 14.98 -15.14 5.83
C VAL A 736 14.92 -16.60 5.38
N MET A 737 13.73 -17.12 5.09
CA MET A 737 13.58 -18.55 4.76
C MET A 737 12.58 -18.91 3.67
N LYS A 738 12.83 -19.99 2.93
CA LYS A 738 11.90 -20.48 1.90
C LYS A 738 11.54 -19.46 0.81
N ASN A 739 12.36 -18.44 0.58
CA ASN A 739 12.14 -17.45 -0.47
C ASN A 739 12.81 -17.89 -1.78
N VAL A 740 12.29 -17.38 -2.90
CA VAL A 740 12.93 -17.47 -4.20
C VAL A 740 13.41 -16.09 -4.62
N PHE A 741 14.70 -15.94 -4.87
CA PHE A 741 15.31 -14.74 -5.41
C PHE A 741 15.76 -15.01 -6.84
N ALA A 742 15.03 -14.47 -7.82
CA ALA A 742 15.22 -14.86 -9.22
C ALA A 742 15.50 -13.70 -10.17
N ASN A 743 16.21 -13.97 -11.27
CA ASN A 743 16.23 -13.09 -12.45
C ASN A 743 16.69 -11.64 -12.16
N THR A 744 17.52 -11.41 -11.14
CA THR A 744 17.98 -10.06 -10.76
C THR A 744 19.26 -9.71 -11.51
N MET A 745 19.11 -8.90 -12.56
CA MET A 745 20.21 -8.60 -13.48
C MET A 745 21.07 -7.41 -13.02
N GLY A 746 20.44 -6.33 -12.53
CA GLY A 746 21.17 -5.15 -12.07
C GLY A 746 22.10 -4.53 -13.09
N PHE A 747 21.59 -4.35 -14.32
CA PHE A 747 22.38 -3.75 -15.38
C PHE A 747 22.41 -2.23 -15.29
N SER A 748 23.62 -1.70 -15.39
CA SER A 748 23.87 -0.28 -15.62
C SER A 748 24.87 -0.11 -16.76
N PHE A 749 24.53 0.79 -17.70
CA PHE A 749 25.46 1.22 -18.74
C PHE A 749 26.74 1.84 -18.14
N ILE A 750 26.60 2.60 -17.06
CA ILE A 750 27.70 3.30 -16.41
C ILE A 750 28.69 2.29 -15.84
N ALA A 751 28.18 1.31 -15.07
CA ALA A 751 29.01 0.26 -14.52
C ALA A 751 29.68 -0.57 -15.62
N LYS A 752 28.95 -0.86 -16.71
CA LYS A 752 29.53 -1.56 -17.87
C LYS A 752 30.69 -0.77 -18.48
N GLU A 753 30.51 0.51 -18.77
CA GLU A 753 31.57 1.32 -19.39
C GLU A 753 32.78 1.53 -18.46
N ARG A 754 32.56 1.57 -17.14
CA ARG A 754 33.65 1.66 -16.15
C ARG A 754 34.30 0.31 -15.79
N GLY A 755 33.82 -0.79 -16.35
CA GLY A 755 34.38 -2.13 -16.07
C GLY A 755 34.04 -2.66 -14.69
N TRP A 756 32.94 -2.20 -14.08
CA TRP A 756 32.48 -2.69 -12.77
C TRP A 756 31.63 -3.94 -12.91
N TRP A 757 31.48 -4.65 -11.78
CA TRP A 757 30.72 -5.90 -11.70
C TRP A 757 31.18 -6.90 -12.77
N THR A 758 32.49 -7.09 -12.87
CA THR A 758 33.13 -7.98 -13.87
C THR A 758 33.80 -9.17 -13.18
N PHE A 759 33.76 -10.33 -13.83
CA PHE A 759 34.63 -11.47 -13.50
C PHE A 759 35.62 -11.68 -14.64
N GLY A 760 36.92 -11.57 -14.37
CA GLY A 760 37.93 -11.52 -15.43
C GLY A 760 39.18 -10.76 -15.04
N SER A 761 40.31 -11.09 -15.65
CA SER A 761 41.51 -10.24 -15.64
C SER A 761 41.60 -9.30 -16.85
N ASN A 762 40.67 -9.42 -17.80
CA ASN A 762 40.61 -8.60 -19.01
C ASN A 762 39.31 -7.80 -19.04
N ASP A 763 39.44 -6.48 -18.99
CA ASP A 763 38.33 -5.52 -19.08
C ASP A 763 37.64 -5.64 -20.45
N GLY A 764 36.45 -6.23 -20.50
CA GLY A 764 35.61 -6.24 -21.71
C GLY A 764 34.99 -7.58 -22.12
N ASP A 765 35.48 -8.71 -21.60
CA ASP A 765 35.04 -10.05 -22.03
C ASP A 765 34.12 -10.77 -21.03
N SER A 766 33.79 -10.14 -19.89
CA SER A 766 32.87 -10.73 -18.91
C SER A 766 31.43 -10.57 -19.38
N GLU A 767 30.70 -11.69 -19.48
CA GLU A 767 29.28 -11.67 -19.87
C GLU A 767 28.41 -10.89 -18.86
N VAL A 768 28.86 -10.75 -17.61
CA VAL A 768 28.15 -9.99 -16.55
C VAL A 768 28.66 -8.56 -16.35
N GLN A 769 29.57 -8.06 -17.19
CA GLN A 769 30.12 -6.73 -16.99
C GLN A 769 29.00 -5.66 -16.93
N GLY A 770 28.99 -4.89 -15.83
CA GLY A 770 27.99 -3.89 -15.52
C GLY A 770 26.67 -4.43 -14.97
N GLN A 771 26.59 -5.71 -14.65
CA GLN A 771 25.41 -6.39 -14.10
C GLN A 771 25.64 -6.70 -12.61
N GLY A 772 25.45 -5.70 -11.76
CA GLY A 772 25.60 -5.79 -10.30
C GLY A 772 24.29 -6.16 -9.59
N GLY A 773 23.60 -7.18 -10.10
CA GLY A 773 22.34 -7.70 -9.54
C GLY A 773 22.56 -8.88 -8.62
N PHE A 774 21.91 -8.86 -7.46
CA PHE A 774 22.04 -9.88 -6.42
C PHE A 774 20.69 -10.50 -6.04
N GLY A 775 20.68 -11.76 -5.59
CA GLY A 775 19.49 -12.31 -4.95
C GLY A 775 19.27 -11.69 -3.56
N LEU A 776 20.18 -11.97 -2.62
CA LEU A 776 20.21 -11.39 -1.30
C LEU A 776 21.48 -10.55 -1.11
N TYR A 777 21.30 -9.29 -0.71
CA TYR A 777 22.37 -8.31 -0.56
C TYR A 777 22.45 -7.79 0.88
N TYR A 778 23.55 -8.07 1.58
CA TYR A 778 23.89 -7.39 2.84
C TYR A 778 24.85 -6.24 2.57
N ASP A 779 24.38 -5.01 2.69
CA ASP A 779 25.18 -3.81 2.49
C ASP A 779 25.42 -3.14 3.84
N TYR A 780 26.60 -3.39 4.43
CA TYR A 780 26.90 -3.02 5.81
C TYR A 780 25.85 -3.57 6.80
N ALA A 781 25.56 -4.87 6.72
CA ALA A 781 24.57 -5.54 7.57
C ALA A 781 25.09 -6.89 8.11
N THR A 782 24.70 -7.23 9.35
CA THR A 782 25.06 -8.48 10.04
C THR A 782 23.92 -8.98 10.95
N GLY A 783 24.00 -10.21 11.47
CA GLY A 783 23.02 -10.75 12.44
C GLY A 783 21.77 -11.36 11.81
N ILE A 784 21.88 -11.80 10.56
CA ILE A 784 20.76 -12.29 9.76
C ILE A 784 20.95 -13.77 9.46
N THR A 785 19.88 -14.55 9.65
CA THR A 785 19.83 -15.98 9.33
C THR A 785 19.12 -16.21 8.00
N CYS A 786 19.79 -16.89 7.06
CA CYS A 786 19.29 -17.27 5.76
C CYS A 786 19.18 -18.80 5.67
N TYR A 787 17.95 -19.32 5.59
CA TYR A 787 17.66 -20.75 5.69
C TYR A 787 16.69 -21.26 4.61
N LYS A 788 17.05 -22.29 3.85
CA LYS A 788 16.14 -22.90 2.85
C LYS A 788 15.65 -21.96 1.74
N ASN A 789 16.48 -21.04 1.25
CA ASN A 789 16.13 -20.17 0.12
C ASN A 789 16.69 -20.68 -1.21
N VAL A 790 16.05 -20.27 -2.31
CA VAL A 790 16.49 -20.51 -3.68
C VAL A 790 16.98 -19.20 -4.30
N PHE A 791 18.17 -19.24 -4.89
CA PHE A 791 18.78 -18.15 -5.63
C PHE A 791 18.96 -18.57 -7.07
N PHE A 792 18.14 -18.06 -7.98
CA PHE A 792 18.08 -18.53 -9.36
C PHE A 792 18.39 -17.42 -10.36
N ASN A 793 19.36 -17.65 -11.24
CA ASN A 793 19.59 -16.79 -12.40
C ASN A 793 19.81 -15.30 -12.08
N ASN A 794 20.54 -15.00 -11.00
CA ASN A 794 20.94 -13.64 -10.66
C ASN A 794 22.24 -13.29 -11.39
N ALA A 795 22.40 -12.07 -11.89
CA ALA A 795 23.54 -11.73 -12.75
C ALA A 795 24.88 -11.94 -12.03
N PHE A 796 25.12 -11.18 -10.97
CA PHE A 796 26.39 -11.22 -10.27
C PHE A 796 26.41 -12.36 -9.27
N ALA A 797 25.60 -12.29 -8.21
CA ALA A 797 25.65 -13.22 -7.09
C ALA A 797 24.26 -13.69 -6.64
N GLY A 798 24.16 -14.93 -6.18
CA GLY A 798 23.01 -15.35 -5.37
C GLY A 798 22.96 -14.58 -4.05
N PHE A 799 24.07 -14.61 -3.31
CA PHE A 799 24.26 -13.88 -2.05
C PHE A 799 25.50 -13.00 -2.12
N PHE A 800 25.36 -11.72 -1.76
CA PHE A 800 26.45 -10.74 -1.77
C PHE A 800 26.49 -9.97 -0.46
N THR A 801 27.68 -9.78 0.10
CA THR A 801 27.89 -8.92 1.27
C THR A 801 28.91 -7.84 0.96
N ASN A 802 28.52 -6.58 1.08
CA ASN A 802 29.43 -5.43 1.04
C ASN A 802 29.82 -5.03 2.46
N ALA A 803 31.13 -4.86 2.65
CA ALA A 803 31.83 -4.57 3.91
C ALA A 803 32.17 -5.78 4.80
N ASN A 804 33.25 -5.62 5.58
CA ASN A 804 33.94 -6.72 6.25
C ASN A 804 33.65 -6.77 7.77
N TRP A 805 32.58 -6.14 8.23
CA TRP A 805 32.27 -5.97 9.66
C TRP A 805 31.11 -6.86 10.07
N ILE A 806 31.42 -7.98 10.71
CA ILE A 806 30.41 -8.96 11.11
C ILE A 806 30.52 -9.15 12.62
N GLU A 807 29.92 -8.23 13.35
CA GLU A 807 29.95 -8.30 14.82
C GLU A 807 28.93 -9.32 15.37
N GLU A 808 27.94 -9.69 14.56
CA GLU A 808 26.90 -10.68 14.89
C GLU A 808 27.03 -11.91 13.99
N LYS A 809 26.54 -13.07 14.44
CA LYS A 809 26.59 -14.28 13.62
C LYS A 809 25.69 -14.15 12.38
N VAL A 810 26.20 -14.60 11.24
CA VAL A 810 25.43 -14.79 10.02
C VAL A 810 25.35 -16.28 9.73
N HIS A 811 24.13 -16.83 9.74
CA HIS A 811 23.88 -18.22 9.43
C HIS A 811 23.37 -18.33 7.99
N PHE A 812 23.96 -19.22 7.21
CA PHE A 812 23.60 -19.43 5.83
C PHE A 812 23.48 -20.93 5.58
N TYR A 813 22.28 -21.46 5.84
CA TYR A 813 22.01 -22.88 5.96
C TYR A 813 21.03 -23.40 4.91
N ASN A 814 21.31 -24.56 4.31
CA ASN A 814 20.35 -25.28 3.48
C ASN A 814 19.80 -24.47 2.28
N ASN A 815 20.57 -23.58 1.68
CA ASN A 815 20.11 -22.79 0.53
C ASN A 815 20.58 -23.41 -0.80
N LEU A 816 19.96 -23.01 -1.92
CA LEU A 816 20.30 -23.44 -3.27
C LEU A 816 20.70 -22.22 -4.12
N MET A 817 21.87 -22.25 -4.78
CA MET A 817 22.28 -21.25 -5.76
C MET A 817 22.44 -21.87 -7.13
N VAL A 818 21.82 -21.24 -8.13
CA VAL A 818 21.76 -21.76 -9.50
C VAL A 818 21.93 -20.63 -10.52
N GLY A 819 22.79 -20.84 -11.51
CA GLY A 819 22.84 -20.01 -12.73
C GLY A 819 23.29 -18.55 -12.51
N SER A 820 23.98 -18.27 -11.41
CA SER A 820 24.58 -16.95 -11.15
C SER A 820 26.06 -16.96 -11.51
N ALA A 821 26.69 -15.79 -11.73
CA ALA A 821 28.13 -15.76 -11.99
C ALA A 821 28.94 -16.22 -10.77
N THR A 822 28.51 -15.79 -9.58
CA THR A 822 28.95 -16.36 -8.31
C THR A 822 27.77 -16.83 -7.46
N GLY A 823 27.95 -17.88 -6.66
CA GLY A 823 26.91 -18.31 -5.72
C GLY A 823 26.86 -17.36 -4.53
N VAL A 824 28.01 -17.23 -3.87
CA VAL A 824 28.22 -16.42 -2.67
C VAL A 824 29.45 -15.55 -2.88
N TYR A 825 29.31 -14.26 -2.61
CA TYR A 825 30.41 -13.32 -2.56
C TYR A 825 30.46 -12.63 -1.20
N ILE A 826 31.56 -12.82 -0.48
CA ILE A 826 31.79 -12.23 0.84
C ILE A 826 32.93 -11.22 0.71
N GLY A 827 32.63 -9.92 0.71
CA GLY A 827 33.66 -8.90 0.91
C GLY A 827 33.30 -7.52 0.37
N GLY A 828 34.03 -6.51 0.81
CA GLY A 828 33.88 -5.15 0.30
C GLY A 828 35.12 -4.29 0.54
N ASN A 829 35.02 -3.02 0.17
CA ASN A 829 36.09 -2.06 0.38
C ASN A 829 36.35 -1.86 1.88
N ASN A 830 37.64 -1.78 2.26
CA ASN A 830 38.09 -1.67 3.66
C ASN A 830 37.63 -0.37 4.28
N ILE A 831 36.84 -0.44 5.36
CA ILE A 831 36.46 0.76 6.12
C ILE A 831 36.94 0.70 7.59
N GLY A 832 37.85 -0.20 8.03
CA GLY A 832 38.59 0.04 9.29
C GLY A 832 39.02 -1.13 10.19
N ASP A 833 39.50 -0.76 11.38
CA ASP A 833 40.55 -1.44 12.15
C ASP A 833 40.08 -2.54 13.13
N SER A 834 38.82 -3.00 13.12
CA SER A 834 38.38 -3.95 14.15
C SER A 834 37.27 -4.95 13.78
N GLN A 835 37.61 -6.22 14.03
CA GLN A 835 36.79 -7.39 14.42
C GLN A 835 36.28 -8.39 13.36
N THR A 836 36.17 -9.63 13.87
CA THR A 836 36.11 -10.96 13.28
C THR A 836 34.86 -11.22 12.44
N SER A 837 34.95 -12.13 11.48
CA SER A 837 33.80 -12.63 10.72
C SER A 837 33.25 -13.93 11.31
N ASN A 838 31.97 -13.94 11.68
CA ASN A 838 31.24 -15.14 12.13
C ASN A 838 30.21 -15.55 11.08
N PHE A 839 30.67 -16.25 10.04
CA PHE A 839 29.82 -16.76 8.98
C PHE A 839 29.76 -18.27 9.05
N PHE A 840 28.56 -18.81 9.19
CA PHE A 840 28.32 -20.25 9.22
C PHE A 840 27.63 -20.66 7.93
N PHE A 841 28.34 -21.40 7.08
CA PHE A 841 27.84 -21.94 5.83
C PHE A 841 27.71 -23.45 5.97
N GLN A 842 26.48 -23.96 5.92
CA GLN A 842 26.21 -25.38 6.09
C GLN A 842 25.09 -25.87 5.17
N ASN A 843 25.24 -27.07 4.62
CA ASN A 843 24.25 -27.80 3.82
C ASN A 843 23.75 -27.08 2.56
N ASN A 844 24.54 -26.17 1.97
CA ASN A 844 24.12 -25.43 0.77
C ASN A 844 24.42 -26.19 -0.53
N ILE A 845 23.64 -25.92 -1.58
CA ILE A 845 23.84 -26.46 -2.92
C ILE A 845 24.27 -25.34 -3.89
N PHE A 846 25.31 -25.61 -4.67
CA PHE A 846 25.77 -24.77 -5.78
C PHE A 846 25.70 -25.56 -7.09
N GLU A 847 24.73 -25.23 -7.94
CA GLU A 847 24.55 -25.84 -9.26
C GLU A 847 24.83 -24.83 -10.36
N ARG A 848 25.69 -25.16 -11.33
CA ARG A 848 25.90 -24.33 -12.54
C ARG A 848 26.20 -22.86 -12.25
N ILE A 849 27.05 -22.62 -11.27
CA ILE A 849 27.64 -21.31 -11.08
C ILE A 849 28.63 -21.06 -12.24
N GLU A 850 28.52 -19.92 -12.90
CA GLU A 850 29.25 -19.71 -14.17
C GLU A 850 30.74 -19.45 -13.95
N VAL A 851 31.10 -18.77 -12.86
CA VAL A 851 32.48 -18.34 -12.60
C VAL A 851 33.03 -19.00 -11.34
N ILE A 852 32.50 -18.65 -10.16
CA ILE A 852 33.05 -19.09 -8.87
C ILE A 852 31.92 -19.29 -7.86
N PRO A 853 31.72 -20.49 -7.30
CA PRO A 853 30.72 -20.77 -6.26
C PRO A 853 30.81 -19.85 -5.07
N ILE A 854 32.00 -19.76 -4.47
CA ILE A 854 32.26 -18.96 -3.29
C ILE A 854 33.47 -18.07 -3.59
N SER A 855 33.25 -16.76 -3.55
CA SER A 855 34.30 -15.76 -3.69
C SER A 855 34.43 -15.00 -2.38
N ILE A 856 35.64 -14.99 -1.84
CA ILE A 856 35.98 -14.27 -0.63
C ILE A 856 36.92 -13.12 -1.02
N GLY A 857 36.46 -11.92 -0.68
CA GLY A 857 37.11 -10.64 -0.87
C GLY A 857 38.51 -10.57 -0.27
N LYS A 858 39.24 -9.50 -0.58
CA LYS A 858 40.54 -9.24 0.03
C LYS A 858 40.33 -8.57 1.39
N PHE A 859 40.96 -9.12 2.45
CA PHE A 859 41.05 -8.47 3.76
C PHE A 859 42.46 -7.90 3.97
N GLU A 860 42.58 -6.80 4.69
CA GLU A 860 43.86 -6.14 4.96
C GLU A 860 44.63 -6.74 6.14
N ASP A 861 43.96 -7.45 7.05
CA ASP A 861 44.57 -8.06 8.23
C ASP A 861 44.40 -9.59 8.21
N GLU A 862 45.50 -10.31 8.02
CA GLU A 862 45.55 -11.77 8.04
C GLU A 862 45.32 -12.35 9.46
N ASP A 863 45.48 -11.54 10.52
CA ASP A 863 45.40 -11.95 11.93
C ASP A 863 44.01 -11.73 12.56
N LEU A 864 43.07 -11.08 11.86
CA LEU A 864 41.67 -10.97 12.30
C LEU A 864 40.93 -12.27 11.99
N PHE A 865 40.92 -13.15 12.99
CA PHE A 865 40.36 -14.51 13.00
C PHE A 865 38.96 -14.63 12.36
N TRP A 866 38.81 -15.64 11.51
CA TRP A 866 37.56 -16.09 10.89
C TRP A 866 37.05 -17.31 11.66
N GLU A 867 35.83 -17.28 12.22
CA GLU A 867 35.00 -18.49 12.29
C GLU A 867 34.14 -18.49 11.02
N LEU A 868 34.84 -18.61 9.88
CA LEU A 868 34.20 -18.96 8.62
C LEU A 868 34.19 -20.47 8.56
N ASP A 869 33.05 -21.04 8.92
CA ASP A 869 32.81 -22.46 8.80
C ASP A 869 32.09 -22.70 7.48
N ILE A 870 32.87 -22.94 6.43
CA ILE A 870 32.33 -23.45 5.16
C ILE A 870 32.47 -24.95 5.22
N ASP A 871 31.42 -25.63 5.63
CA ASP A 871 31.39 -27.08 5.68
C ASP A 871 30.10 -27.58 5.05
N TRP A 872 30.11 -28.81 4.52
CA TRP A 872 28.93 -29.42 3.90
C TRP A 872 28.31 -28.54 2.79
N PHE A 873 28.86 -28.58 1.59
CA PHE A 873 28.13 -28.10 0.40
C PHE A 873 28.26 -29.07 -0.76
N VAL A 874 27.27 -29.03 -1.66
CA VAL A 874 27.30 -29.79 -2.91
C VAL A 874 27.55 -28.88 -4.08
N SER A 875 28.46 -29.31 -4.93
CA SER A 875 28.97 -28.56 -6.06
C SER A 875 28.80 -29.41 -7.32
N SER A 876 28.17 -28.86 -8.36
CA SER A 876 27.93 -29.59 -9.60
C SER A 876 27.88 -28.71 -10.85
N ASN A 877 28.42 -29.27 -11.95
CA ASN A 877 28.36 -28.74 -13.32
C ASN A 877 28.80 -27.27 -13.48
N TYR A 878 30.00 -26.89 -13.07
CA TYR A 878 30.53 -25.58 -13.45
C TYR A 878 30.66 -25.49 -14.96
N ALA A 879 29.98 -24.50 -15.56
CA ALA A 879 30.08 -24.23 -16.98
C ALA A 879 31.51 -23.81 -17.27
N TYR A 880 32.32 -24.76 -17.73
CA TYR A 880 33.68 -24.52 -18.15
C TYR A 880 33.65 -23.52 -19.32
N ASN A 881 33.85 -22.24 -19.01
CA ASN A 881 34.08 -21.24 -20.02
C ASN A 881 35.59 -21.11 -20.19
N ASP A 882 36.14 -21.86 -21.16
CA ASP A 882 37.51 -21.76 -21.66
C ASP A 882 38.01 -20.31 -21.82
N LYS A 883 37.10 -19.34 -21.98
CA LYS A 883 37.39 -17.93 -22.20
C LYS A 883 37.68 -17.14 -20.92
N ILE A 884 37.07 -17.47 -19.77
CA ILE A 884 37.18 -16.64 -18.55
C ILE A 884 38.37 -17.07 -17.69
N GLY A 885 38.84 -18.31 -17.81
CA GLY A 885 40.09 -18.78 -17.20
C GLY A 885 40.07 -18.88 -15.67
N TYR A 886 38.88 -18.93 -15.05
CA TYR A 886 38.73 -19.25 -13.64
C TYR A 886 38.29 -20.70 -13.50
N GLU A 887 39.14 -21.50 -12.87
CA GLU A 887 38.89 -22.91 -12.60
C GLU A 887 38.73 -23.12 -11.09
N SER A 888 38.02 -22.25 -10.35
CA SER A 888 38.08 -22.27 -8.88
C SER A 888 36.71 -22.44 -8.23
N LEU A 889 36.58 -23.48 -7.40
CA LEU A 889 35.46 -23.70 -6.49
C LEU A 889 35.37 -22.60 -5.43
N LEU A 890 36.54 -22.24 -4.90
CA LEU A 890 36.70 -21.20 -3.91
C LEU A 890 37.88 -20.33 -4.29
N ASN A 891 37.65 -19.02 -4.33
CA ASN A 891 38.70 -18.02 -4.53
C ASN A 891 38.74 -17.11 -3.31
N CYS A 892 39.88 -17.06 -2.64
CA CYS A 892 40.09 -16.22 -1.48
C CYS A 892 41.23 -15.25 -1.73
N TRP A 893 40.88 -13.98 -1.95
CA TRP A 893 41.88 -12.93 -2.18
C TRP A 893 42.62 -12.50 -0.91
N ALA A 894 42.03 -12.75 0.26
CA ALA A 894 42.62 -12.42 1.55
C ALA A 894 43.97 -13.10 1.81
N PHE A 895 44.13 -14.36 1.41
CA PHE A 895 45.32 -15.16 1.72
C PHE A 895 46.36 -15.16 0.58
N GLY A 896 46.51 -14.04 -0.13
CA GLY A 896 47.43 -13.97 -1.26
C GLY A 896 46.89 -14.65 -2.53
N ASN A 897 45.58 -14.51 -2.76
CA ASN A 897 44.86 -15.11 -3.90
C ASN A 897 44.93 -16.64 -3.92
N VAL A 898 44.61 -17.30 -2.79
CA VAL A 898 44.47 -18.76 -2.74
C VAL A 898 43.25 -19.17 -3.57
N ARG A 899 43.45 -20.17 -4.41
CA ARG A 899 42.40 -20.73 -5.26
C ARG A 899 42.36 -22.23 -5.07
N TYR A 900 41.18 -22.72 -4.73
CA TYR A 900 40.90 -24.15 -4.68
C TYR A 900 40.11 -24.53 -5.93
N HIS A 901 40.68 -25.40 -6.75
CA HIS A 901 40.13 -25.75 -8.04
C HIS A 901 39.01 -26.78 -7.97
N ASN A 902 38.97 -27.56 -6.89
CA ASN A 902 37.97 -28.57 -6.63
C ASN A 902 37.89 -28.86 -5.12
N VAL A 903 36.86 -29.62 -4.72
CA VAL A 903 36.60 -29.99 -3.32
C VAL A 903 37.79 -30.73 -2.71
N ILE A 904 38.41 -31.66 -3.46
CA ILE A 904 39.54 -32.45 -2.97
C ILE A 904 40.74 -31.57 -2.63
N GLN A 905 41.04 -30.56 -3.47
CA GLN A 905 42.14 -29.64 -3.18
C GLN A 905 41.84 -28.83 -1.91
N MET A 906 40.63 -28.32 -1.78
CA MET A 906 40.19 -27.54 -0.62
C MET A 906 40.33 -28.33 0.68
N GLN A 907 39.85 -29.59 0.69
CA GLN A 907 39.97 -30.51 1.83
C GLN A 907 41.42 -30.85 2.21
N ASN A 908 42.34 -30.86 1.26
CA ASN A 908 43.74 -31.21 1.52
C ASN A 908 44.59 -30.00 1.97
N GLU A 909 44.21 -28.80 1.56
CA GLU A 909 45.00 -27.59 1.70
C GLU A 909 44.39 -26.58 2.68
N SER A 910 43.18 -26.85 3.19
CA SER A 910 42.48 -26.03 4.18
C SER A 910 41.71 -26.91 5.16
N HIS A 911 41.10 -26.29 6.17
CA HIS A 911 40.12 -26.92 7.06
C HIS A 911 38.68 -26.67 6.58
N TRP A 912 38.51 -26.03 5.42
CA TRP A 912 37.21 -25.74 4.84
C TRP A 912 36.75 -26.90 3.95
N GLY A 913 35.46 -27.18 4.04
CA GLY A 913 34.75 -28.21 3.28
C GLY A 913 35.28 -29.61 3.53
N ASP A 914 35.72 -29.91 4.75
CA ASP A 914 36.07 -31.27 5.18
C ASP A 914 34.98 -32.28 4.81
N ASN A 915 33.70 -31.84 4.78
CA ASN A 915 32.54 -32.63 4.37
C ASN A 915 31.86 -32.13 3.09
N ALA A 916 32.52 -31.28 2.29
CA ALA A 916 32.00 -30.88 0.99
C ALA A 916 31.98 -32.06 0.00
N ILE A 917 31.01 -32.06 -0.92
CA ILE A 917 30.75 -33.11 -1.89
C ILE A 917 30.76 -32.51 -3.30
N ASP A 918 31.53 -33.12 -4.19
CA ASP A 918 31.48 -32.84 -5.64
C ASP A 918 30.66 -33.94 -6.30
N SER A 919 29.39 -33.67 -6.57
CA SER A 919 28.47 -34.64 -7.17
C SER A 919 27.36 -33.97 -7.96
N GLY A 920 27.06 -34.52 -9.14
CA GLY A 920 25.92 -34.08 -9.96
C GLY A 920 24.59 -34.18 -9.23
N ILE A 921 23.75 -33.16 -9.37
CA ILE A 921 22.40 -33.09 -8.79
C ILE A 921 21.37 -33.11 -9.91
N ASN A 922 20.28 -33.86 -9.70
CA ASN A 922 19.14 -33.90 -10.63
C ASN A 922 17.89 -33.35 -9.94
N PHE A 923 17.36 -32.23 -10.41
CA PHE A 923 16.08 -31.70 -9.93
C PHE A 923 14.90 -32.24 -10.75
N VAL A 924 13.67 -32.04 -10.27
CA VAL A 924 12.44 -32.46 -10.94
C VAL A 924 12.27 -31.75 -12.29
N ASP A 925 12.38 -30.42 -12.32
CA ASP A 925 12.28 -29.62 -13.55
C ASP A 925 13.40 -28.57 -13.62
N TYR A 926 14.67 -28.98 -13.69
CA TYR A 926 15.77 -28.08 -14.06
C TYR A 926 16.73 -28.74 -15.06
N GLY A 927 17.06 -28.04 -16.14
CA GLY A 927 17.80 -28.58 -17.28
C GLY A 927 18.17 -27.53 -18.32
N GLU A 928 18.63 -27.96 -19.50
CA GLU A 928 19.21 -27.10 -20.54
C GLU A 928 18.36 -25.91 -20.98
N LYS A 929 17.02 -26.01 -20.88
CA LYS A 929 16.12 -24.91 -21.20
C LYS A 929 16.32 -23.69 -20.30
N TYR A 930 16.86 -23.85 -19.09
CA TYR A 930 17.02 -22.78 -18.09
C TYR A 930 18.43 -22.18 -18.02
N TYR A 931 19.32 -22.55 -18.95
CA TYR A 931 20.73 -22.11 -18.89
C TYR A 931 20.97 -20.75 -19.56
N ASP A 932 20.03 -20.26 -20.37
CA ASP A 932 20.15 -18.92 -20.95
C ASP A 932 19.62 -17.89 -19.95
N ARG A 933 20.54 -17.24 -19.24
CA ARG A 933 20.19 -16.25 -18.23
C ARG A 933 19.36 -15.09 -18.74
N TYR A 934 19.45 -14.78 -20.04
CA TYR A 934 18.79 -13.62 -20.64
C TYR A 934 17.38 -13.91 -21.13
N GLN A 935 16.98 -15.19 -21.09
CA GLN A 935 15.58 -15.58 -21.23
C GLN A 935 15.00 -15.68 -19.83
N PHE A 936 14.06 -14.80 -19.49
CA PHE A 936 13.29 -14.96 -18.25
C PHE A 936 12.38 -16.16 -18.42
N HIS A 937 12.81 -17.27 -17.83
CA HIS A 937 12.04 -18.49 -17.71
C HIS A 937 11.21 -18.44 -16.43
N ASP A 938 10.13 -19.21 -16.43
CA ASP A 938 9.42 -19.57 -15.21
C ASP A 938 10.38 -20.23 -14.21
N ILE A 939 10.09 -20.10 -12.92
CA ILE A 939 10.95 -20.65 -11.87
C ILE A 939 10.92 -22.19 -11.96
N PRO A 940 12.07 -22.85 -12.16
CA PRO A 940 12.17 -24.30 -12.24
C PRO A 940 11.70 -24.98 -10.95
N ASP A 941 11.16 -26.20 -11.05
CA ASP A 941 10.96 -27.05 -9.86
C ASP A 941 12.31 -27.64 -9.41
N PHE A 942 12.80 -27.09 -8.30
CA PHE A 942 14.08 -27.44 -7.68
C PHE A 942 13.97 -28.53 -6.61
N HIS A 943 12.85 -29.23 -6.50
CA HIS A 943 12.79 -30.43 -5.68
C HIS A 943 13.79 -31.48 -6.19
N LEU A 944 14.39 -32.22 -5.25
CA LEU A 944 15.34 -33.28 -5.55
C LEU A 944 14.61 -34.46 -6.20
N SER A 945 15.14 -34.97 -7.32
CA SER A 945 14.65 -36.25 -7.87
C SER A 945 15.19 -37.45 -7.06
N GLU A 946 14.59 -38.62 -7.23
CA GLU A 946 14.95 -39.87 -6.52
C GLU A 946 16.41 -40.33 -6.69
N ASN A 947 17.13 -39.80 -7.68
CA ASN A 947 18.47 -40.25 -8.08
C ASN A 947 19.60 -39.38 -7.50
N ASN A 948 19.50 -39.04 -6.21
CA ASN A 948 20.36 -38.07 -5.53
C ASN A 948 20.91 -38.56 -4.17
N PRO A 949 21.54 -39.76 -4.10
CA PRO A 949 21.92 -40.40 -2.83
C PRO A 949 23.02 -39.68 -2.04
N ASN A 950 23.68 -38.68 -2.64
CA ASN A 950 24.73 -37.89 -1.98
C ASN A 950 24.22 -36.55 -1.44
N VAL A 951 22.93 -36.25 -1.59
CA VAL A 951 22.30 -35.03 -1.07
C VAL A 951 21.08 -35.33 -0.19
N ILE A 952 20.47 -36.51 -0.36
CA ILE A 952 19.34 -36.99 0.43
C ILE A 952 19.85 -37.72 1.68
N ASP A 953 19.33 -37.39 2.86
CA ASP A 953 19.59 -38.01 4.16
C ASP A 953 21.07 -38.03 4.57
N VAL A 954 21.82 -37.00 4.18
CA VAL A 954 23.27 -36.97 4.41
C VAL A 954 23.81 -35.63 4.89
N ALA A 955 23.00 -34.58 4.99
CA ALA A 955 23.50 -33.27 5.40
C ALA A 955 23.65 -33.17 6.93
N ASN A 956 24.41 -32.19 7.43
CA ASN A 956 24.70 -32.07 8.85
C ASN A 956 23.47 -31.55 9.62
N SER A 957 23.04 -32.30 10.63
CA SER A 957 21.94 -31.93 11.54
C SER A 957 22.40 -31.19 12.80
N ASN A 958 23.72 -31.04 13.02
CA ASN A 958 24.28 -30.33 14.17
C ASN A 958 24.37 -28.83 13.92
N PHE A 959 23.23 -28.14 14.01
CA PHE A 959 23.21 -26.68 14.00
C PHE A 959 23.58 -26.11 15.37
N ASP A 960 24.12 -24.89 15.38
CA ASP A 960 24.40 -24.18 16.61
C ASP A 960 23.11 -23.72 17.33
N GLN A 961 23.22 -23.47 18.64
CA GLN A 961 22.06 -23.15 19.47
C GLN A 961 21.42 -21.80 19.11
N ASP A 962 22.19 -20.82 18.62
CA ASP A 962 21.67 -19.49 18.32
C ASP A 962 20.71 -19.56 17.12
N PHE A 963 21.07 -20.34 16.09
CA PHE A 963 20.16 -20.64 14.98
C PHE A 963 18.86 -21.32 15.43
N LEU A 964 18.95 -22.33 16.31
CA LEU A 964 17.76 -23.03 16.82
C LEU A 964 16.87 -22.10 17.65
N ASP A 965 17.47 -21.17 18.40
CA ASP A 965 16.75 -20.16 19.17
C ASP A 965 16.06 -19.15 18.24
N ILE A 966 16.70 -18.74 17.15
CA ILE A 966 16.09 -17.88 16.11
C ILE A 966 14.87 -18.58 15.49
N LEU A 967 14.99 -19.84 15.06
CA LEU A 967 13.84 -20.61 14.55
C LEU A 967 12.70 -20.63 15.57
N LYS A 968 13.02 -20.96 16.82
CA LYS A 968 12.04 -21.02 17.91
C LYS A 968 11.37 -19.67 18.17
N SER A 969 12.11 -18.56 18.12
CA SER A 969 11.59 -17.20 18.31
C SER A 969 10.51 -16.83 17.28
N HIS A 970 10.62 -17.39 16.07
CA HIS A 970 9.66 -17.23 14.97
C HIS A 970 8.60 -18.33 14.92
N ASN A 971 8.50 -19.17 15.96
CA ASN A 971 7.65 -20.36 15.99
C ASN A 971 7.91 -21.32 14.82
N LYS A 972 9.17 -21.43 14.39
CA LYS A 972 9.64 -22.36 13.36
C LYS A 972 10.40 -23.53 13.99
N GLN A 973 10.51 -24.61 13.23
CA GLN A 973 11.22 -25.81 13.62
C GLN A 973 12.08 -26.30 12.46
N LEU A 974 13.10 -27.11 12.77
CA LEU A 974 13.79 -27.88 11.75
C LEU A 974 12.80 -28.83 11.08
N SER A 975 12.76 -28.80 9.75
CA SER A 975 12.01 -29.75 8.95
C SER A 975 12.99 -30.79 8.43
N ILE A 976 12.81 -32.04 8.88
CA ILE A 976 13.65 -33.19 8.51
C ILE A 976 12.70 -34.27 8.02
N VAL A 977 12.90 -34.76 6.80
CA VAL A 977 12.17 -35.91 6.26
C VAL A 977 13.16 -37.03 6.00
N GLY A 978 13.17 -38.04 6.88
CA GLY A 978 14.09 -39.17 6.78
C GLY A 978 14.93 -39.35 8.04
N ASP A 979 16.14 -39.86 7.87
CA ASP A 979 17.08 -40.15 8.96
C ASP A 979 17.95 -38.93 9.33
N GLU A 980 18.29 -38.09 8.34
CA GLU A 980 19.05 -36.85 8.50
C GLU A 980 18.43 -35.74 7.64
N ILE A 981 18.94 -34.50 7.74
CA ILE A 981 18.46 -33.41 6.88
C ILE A 981 19.05 -33.54 5.46
N ASP A 982 18.29 -33.14 4.45
CA ASP A 982 18.78 -33.06 3.08
C ASP A 982 19.65 -31.81 2.86
N PHE A 983 20.45 -31.83 1.78
CA PHE A 983 21.12 -30.62 1.31
C PHE A 983 20.15 -29.71 0.58
N GLY A 984 20.36 -28.40 0.71
CA GLY A 984 19.55 -27.40 0.04
C GLY A 984 18.17 -27.21 0.68
N PRO A 985 17.27 -26.51 -0.04
CA PRO A 985 16.05 -25.96 0.55
C PRO A 985 14.90 -26.94 0.70
N PHE A 986 14.91 -28.06 -0.02
CA PHE A 986 13.82 -29.02 -0.09
C PHE A 986 14.23 -30.35 0.55
N GLU A 987 13.31 -30.95 1.32
CA GLU A 987 13.48 -32.32 1.82
C GLU A 987 12.82 -33.29 0.85
N TYR A 988 13.53 -34.32 0.44
CA TYR A 988 13.06 -35.36 -0.44
C TYR A 988 11.94 -36.16 0.19
N GLY A 989 10.81 -36.27 -0.52
CA GLY A 989 9.63 -36.99 -0.04
C GLY A 989 8.80 -36.24 1.01
N ALA A 990 9.11 -34.97 1.29
CA ALA A 990 8.13 -34.08 1.91
C ALA A 990 6.87 -34.04 1.04
N LYS A 991 5.69 -34.15 1.66
CA LYS A 991 4.43 -33.89 0.94
C LYS A 991 4.25 -32.38 0.90
N ASP A 992 3.89 -31.86 -0.27
CA ASP A 992 3.74 -30.44 -0.59
C ASP A 992 2.66 -29.69 0.19
N ASP A 993 2.16 -30.25 1.29
CA ASP A 993 1.11 -29.64 2.14
C ASP A 993 1.52 -28.25 2.67
N ASP A 994 2.79 -27.84 2.50
CA ASP A 994 3.34 -26.53 2.90
C ASP A 994 4.21 -25.80 1.83
N ASP A 995 4.53 -26.39 0.67
CA ASP A 995 5.70 -25.96 -0.15
C ASP A 995 5.43 -25.64 -1.64
N ASN A 996 4.18 -25.65 -2.13
CA ASN A 996 3.88 -25.28 -3.53
C ASN A 996 3.98 -23.76 -3.76
N ILE A 997 5.21 -23.27 -3.99
CA ILE A 997 5.52 -21.86 -4.32
C ILE A 997 5.13 -21.52 -5.78
N SER A 998 4.85 -22.51 -6.64
CA SER A 998 4.68 -22.31 -8.09
C SER A 998 3.24 -22.26 -8.63
N ASP A 999 2.20 -22.51 -7.81
CA ASP A 999 0.80 -22.65 -8.28
C ASP A 999 -0.03 -21.34 -8.23
N ASN A 1000 0.59 -20.16 -8.29
CA ASN A 1000 -0.15 -18.88 -8.32
C ASN A 1000 -0.77 -18.51 -9.69
N ASP A 1001 -0.89 -19.46 -10.62
CA ASP A 1001 -1.52 -19.22 -11.92
C ASP A 1001 -3.06 -19.14 -11.81
N ASP A 1002 -3.59 -17.94 -12.09
CA ASP A 1002 -4.92 -17.60 -12.61
C ASP A 1002 -6.01 -18.68 -12.49
N SER A 1003 -6.60 -18.84 -11.30
CA SER A 1003 -7.95 -19.41 -11.19
C SER A 1003 -8.99 -18.30 -11.37
N ASP A 1004 -9.21 -17.92 -12.62
CA ASP A 1004 -10.48 -17.33 -13.04
C ASP A 1004 -11.59 -18.28 -12.59
N GLY A 1005 -12.44 -17.80 -11.67
CA GLY A 1005 -13.56 -18.52 -11.09
C GLY A 1005 -14.61 -18.90 -12.14
N GLY A 1006 -14.38 -20.02 -12.83
CA GLY A 1006 -15.35 -20.73 -13.63
C GLY A 1006 -15.77 -22.01 -12.92
N GLY A 1007 -16.80 -21.92 -12.07
CA GLY A 1007 -17.47 -23.10 -11.56
C GLY A 1007 -18.29 -23.77 -12.66
N ASP A 1008 -17.99 -25.04 -12.94
CA ASP A 1008 -18.94 -26.04 -13.47
C ASP A 1008 -18.38 -27.44 -13.14
N ASP A 1009 -19.01 -28.07 -12.14
CA ASP A 1009 -19.40 -29.48 -11.96
C ASP A 1009 -18.60 -30.66 -12.58
N ASP A 1010 -18.37 -31.63 -11.67
CA ASP A 1010 -18.53 -33.09 -11.79
C ASP A 1010 -17.38 -34.04 -12.26
N ASP A 1011 -17.22 -35.07 -11.39
CA ASP A 1011 -16.85 -36.47 -11.60
C ASP A 1011 -15.39 -36.96 -11.41
N ASP A 1012 -15.16 -37.48 -10.19
CA ASP A 1012 -14.84 -38.87 -9.79
C ASP A 1012 -13.64 -39.64 -10.39
N ASP A 1013 -12.73 -40.00 -9.48
CA ASP A 1013 -12.13 -41.33 -9.19
C ASP A 1013 -12.06 -42.38 -10.33
N GLU A 1014 -10.84 -42.73 -10.75
CA GLU A 1014 -10.53 -44.08 -11.25
C GLU A 1014 -9.32 -44.68 -10.54
N ASP A 1015 -9.58 -45.70 -9.71
CA ASP A 1015 -8.65 -46.81 -9.50
C ASP A 1015 -9.41 -48.16 -9.45
N ASP A 1016 -8.82 -49.13 -10.13
CA ASP A 1016 -8.99 -50.59 -10.03
C ASP A 1016 -10.19 -51.37 -10.63
N ASN A 1017 -9.88 -52.01 -11.77
CA ASN A 1017 -9.84 -53.47 -11.98
C ASN A 1017 -11.10 -54.37 -11.80
N ASN A 1018 -11.46 -55.00 -12.93
CA ASN A 1018 -11.76 -56.45 -13.11
C ASN A 1018 -13.23 -56.94 -13.12
N LYS A 1019 -13.72 -57.22 -14.35
CA LYS A 1019 -14.51 -58.38 -14.82
C LYS A 1019 -15.55 -59.06 -13.89
N GLN A 1020 -16.82 -59.02 -14.35
CA GLN A 1020 -17.65 -60.16 -14.82
C GLN A 1020 -19.06 -60.37 -14.18
N SER A 1021 -20.03 -60.53 -15.09
CA SER A 1021 -21.34 -61.27 -15.07
C SER A 1021 -22.63 -60.66 -14.47
N ASP A 1022 -23.59 -60.46 -15.41
CA ASP A 1022 -24.99 -60.92 -15.49
C ASP A 1022 -25.98 -60.71 -14.31
N GLU A 1023 -27.04 -59.90 -14.52
CA GLU A 1023 -28.47 -60.30 -14.70
C GLU A 1023 -29.44 -59.07 -14.60
N ASP A 1024 -30.44 -59.04 -15.50
CA ASP A 1024 -31.60 -58.12 -15.69
C ASP A 1024 -32.61 -58.10 -14.50
N PRO A 1025 -33.77 -57.35 -14.50
CA PRO A 1025 -34.13 -56.04 -15.08
C PRO A 1025 -34.98 -55.12 -14.13
N ASP A 1026 -35.44 -53.97 -14.68
CA ASP A 1026 -36.55 -53.07 -14.27
C ASP A 1026 -36.29 -51.91 -13.27
N ILE A 1027 -36.40 -50.65 -13.75
CA ILE A 1027 -37.45 -49.66 -13.36
C ILE A 1027 -37.32 -48.32 -14.12
N ASN A 1028 -38.44 -47.97 -14.78
CA ASN A 1028 -39.02 -46.69 -15.22
C ASN A 1028 -38.23 -45.38 -15.43
N THR A 1029 -38.33 -44.94 -16.69
CA THR A 1029 -38.26 -43.57 -17.22
C THR A 1029 -39.41 -42.67 -16.71
N ALA A 1030 -39.08 -41.56 -16.03
CA ALA A 1030 -39.96 -40.38 -15.92
C ALA A 1030 -39.17 -39.14 -15.48
N GLY A 1031 -38.68 -38.31 -16.42
CA GLY A 1031 -38.00 -37.07 -16.03
C GLY A 1031 -37.41 -36.19 -17.14
N VAL A 1032 -38.00 -36.08 -18.34
CA VAL A 1032 -37.47 -35.15 -19.38
C VAL A 1032 -38.57 -34.31 -20.07
N ILE A 1033 -39.82 -34.33 -19.61
CA ILE A 1033 -40.93 -33.62 -20.30
C ILE A 1033 -41.34 -32.29 -19.63
N LEU A 1034 -40.76 -31.88 -18.49
CA LEU A 1034 -41.15 -30.61 -17.84
C LEU A 1034 -40.31 -29.37 -18.22
N GLY A 1035 -39.10 -29.52 -18.77
CA GLY A 1035 -38.22 -28.37 -19.08
C GLY A 1035 -38.60 -27.59 -20.35
N VAL A 1036 -39.23 -28.24 -21.33
CA VAL A 1036 -39.47 -27.64 -22.65
C VAL A 1036 -40.76 -26.79 -22.69
N VAL A 1037 -41.67 -26.95 -21.72
CA VAL A 1037 -42.95 -26.22 -21.70
C VAL A 1037 -42.84 -24.86 -21.00
N PHE A 1038 -41.89 -24.67 -20.08
CA PHE A 1038 -41.70 -23.39 -19.37
C PHE A 1038 -40.93 -22.34 -20.19
N GLY A 1039 -39.99 -22.76 -21.04
CA GLY A 1039 -39.23 -21.84 -21.91
C GLY A 1039 -40.06 -21.16 -23.00
N VAL A 1040 -41.13 -21.79 -23.48
CA VAL A 1040 -41.95 -21.27 -24.60
C VAL A 1040 -43.01 -20.26 -24.13
N LEU A 1041 -43.40 -20.28 -22.85
CA LEU A 1041 -44.38 -19.34 -22.29
C LEU A 1041 -43.76 -18.01 -21.83
N PHE A 1042 -42.48 -18.01 -21.44
CA PHE A 1042 -41.79 -16.81 -20.97
C PHE A 1042 -41.47 -15.81 -22.11
N VAL A 1043 -41.11 -16.33 -23.29
CA VAL A 1043 -40.82 -15.52 -24.49
C VAL A 1043 -42.10 -14.93 -25.12
N ALA A 1044 -43.26 -15.53 -24.89
CA ALA A 1044 -44.53 -15.04 -25.43
C ALA A 1044 -45.11 -13.83 -24.65
N CYS A 1045 -44.76 -13.66 -23.37
CA CYS A 1045 -45.24 -12.53 -22.55
C CYS A 1045 -44.45 -11.23 -22.79
N LEU A 1046 -43.17 -11.32 -23.16
CA LEU A 1046 -42.32 -10.15 -23.41
C LEU A 1046 -42.64 -9.41 -24.72
N ILE A 1047 -43.30 -10.09 -25.68
CA ILE A 1047 -43.65 -9.50 -26.98
C ILE A 1047 -44.98 -8.70 -26.92
N PHE A 1048 -45.76 -8.81 -25.85
CA PHE A 1048 -47.08 -8.12 -25.75
C PHE A 1048 -47.06 -6.79 -24.98
N VAL A 1049 -45.94 -6.40 -24.36
CA VAL A 1049 -45.85 -5.14 -23.57
C VAL A 1049 -45.24 -3.97 -24.36
N MET A 1050 -44.62 -4.20 -25.53
CA MET A 1050 -44.01 -3.13 -26.35
C MET A 1050 -44.81 -2.72 -27.60
N VAL A 1051 -46.15 -2.70 -27.54
CA VAL A 1051 -46.96 -2.04 -28.58
C VAL A 1051 -48.08 -1.21 -27.96
N SER A 1052 -47.75 -0.06 -27.38
CA SER A 1052 -48.65 1.10 -27.37
C SER A 1052 -47.89 2.40 -27.05
N ARG A 1053 -47.35 3.05 -28.08
CA ARG A 1053 -47.40 4.51 -28.26
C ARG A 1053 -46.77 4.87 -29.60
N LYS A 1054 -47.62 5.24 -30.55
CA LYS A 1054 -47.23 5.85 -31.82
C LYS A 1054 -47.81 7.26 -31.86
N LYS A 1055 -46.96 8.28 -32.06
CA LYS A 1055 -47.31 9.44 -32.90
C LYS A 1055 -46.06 10.21 -33.34
N ASN A 1056 -45.87 10.16 -34.67
CA ASN A 1056 -45.24 11.12 -35.58
C ASN A 1056 -43.71 11.24 -35.64
N GLY A 1057 -43.15 10.84 -36.78
CA GLY A 1057 -41.81 11.18 -37.25
C GLY A 1057 -41.32 10.18 -38.30
N SER A 1058 -40.83 10.64 -39.44
CA SER A 1058 -40.75 9.90 -40.71
C SER A 1058 -39.31 9.50 -41.08
N PHE A 1059 -39.13 8.30 -41.67
CA PHE A 1059 -38.11 7.86 -42.67
C PHE A 1059 -36.60 7.95 -42.29
N SER A 1060 -35.69 7.02 -42.64
CA SER A 1060 -35.54 6.16 -43.83
C SER A 1060 -34.77 4.87 -43.52
N LEU A 1061 -35.11 3.77 -44.22
CA LEU A 1061 -34.34 2.52 -44.28
C LEU A 1061 -33.23 2.60 -45.33
N MET A 1062 -32.01 2.21 -44.97
CA MET A 1062 -30.94 1.89 -45.92
C MET A 1062 -30.50 0.45 -45.72
N TRP A 1063 -30.52 -0.31 -46.81
CA TRP A 1063 -30.09 -1.70 -46.93
C TRP A 1063 -28.57 -1.82 -46.78
N LEU A 1064 -28.08 -2.82 -46.03
CA LEU A 1064 -26.75 -3.39 -46.24
C LEU A 1064 -26.79 -4.91 -46.13
N SER A 1065 -26.44 -5.54 -47.24
CA SER A 1065 -26.30 -6.98 -47.42
C SER A 1065 -24.98 -7.48 -46.85
N TRP A 1066 -25.00 -8.52 -46.02
CA TRP A 1066 -23.80 -9.29 -45.68
C TRP A 1066 -23.51 -10.33 -46.76
N LYS A 1067 -22.30 -10.29 -47.30
CA LYS A 1067 -21.73 -11.28 -48.21
C LYS A 1067 -20.56 -11.94 -47.47
N ILE A 1068 -20.74 -13.19 -47.07
CA ILE A 1068 -19.69 -14.06 -46.55
C ILE A 1068 -18.76 -14.41 -47.71
N ASN A 1069 -17.45 -14.21 -47.55
CA ASN A 1069 -16.44 -14.76 -48.44
C ASN A 1069 -15.30 -15.34 -47.61
N LEU A 1070 -15.18 -16.67 -47.65
CA LEU A 1070 -14.07 -17.45 -47.13
C LEU A 1070 -12.88 -17.35 -48.10
N SER A 1071 -11.68 -17.08 -47.59
CA SER A 1071 -10.45 -17.54 -48.26
C SER A 1071 -9.34 -17.87 -47.28
N LYS A 1072 -8.81 -19.09 -47.44
CA LYS A 1072 -7.69 -19.75 -46.79
C LYS A 1072 -6.31 -19.20 -47.22
N ASN A 1073 -5.32 -19.52 -46.36
CA ASN A 1073 -3.91 -19.88 -46.66
C ASN A 1073 -2.90 -18.77 -47.02
N ASN A 1074 -1.85 -18.55 -46.21
CA ASN A 1074 -0.58 -19.32 -46.18
C ASN A 1074 0.55 -18.49 -45.52
N SER A 1075 1.43 -19.17 -44.78
CA SER A 1075 2.72 -18.67 -44.30
C SER A 1075 3.73 -18.44 -45.42
N PRO A 1076 4.85 -17.77 -45.14
CA PRO A 1076 6.09 -18.01 -45.87
C PRO A 1076 7.20 -18.51 -44.94
N SER A 1077 7.71 -19.69 -45.29
CA SER A 1077 9.09 -20.09 -45.03
C SER A 1077 10.04 -19.38 -46.00
N ARG A 1078 11.29 -19.13 -45.58
CA ARG A 1078 12.39 -18.90 -46.52
C ARG A 1078 13.75 -19.29 -45.92
N ASN A 1079 14.32 -20.36 -46.47
CA ASN A 1079 15.74 -20.69 -46.39
C ASN A 1079 16.53 -19.94 -47.48
N ASP A 1080 17.77 -19.61 -47.12
CA ASP A 1080 19.05 -19.70 -47.87
C ASP A 1080 19.09 -19.27 -49.35
N ASP A 1081 19.91 -18.26 -49.67
CA ASP A 1081 21.31 -18.44 -50.13
C ASP A 1081 21.85 -17.25 -50.98
N ILE A 1082 23.13 -16.93 -50.75
CA ILE A 1082 24.15 -16.33 -51.65
C ILE A 1082 24.36 -14.79 -51.72
N GLU A 1083 25.45 -14.39 -51.04
CA GLU A 1083 26.60 -13.52 -51.42
C GLU A 1083 26.52 -12.53 -52.61
N LEU A 1084 26.96 -11.27 -52.39
CA LEU A 1084 28.27 -10.75 -52.89
C LEU A 1084 28.49 -9.23 -52.58
N GLU A 1085 29.54 -8.99 -51.79
CA GLU A 1085 30.65 -8.00 -51.93
C GLU A 1085 30.53 -6.46 -51.79
N ASN A 1086 31.30 -6.00 -50.78
CA ASN A 1086 32.32 -4.92 -50.73
C ASN A 1086 31.85 -3.44 -50.66
N ASN A 1087 32.31 -2.61 -49.71
CA ASN A 1087 33.62 -2.54 -49.02
C ASN A 1087 33.48 -2.06 -47.57
#